data_AF-A0A1G9AJM8-F1
#
_entry.id   AF-A0A1G9AJM8-F1
#
_cell.length_a   1.000
_cell.length_b   1.000
_cell.length_c   1.000
_cell.angle_alpha   90.00
_cell.angle_beta   90.00
_cell.angle_gamma   90.00
#
_symmetry.space_group_name_H-M   'P 1'
#
loop_
_entity.id
_entity.type
_entity.pdbx_description
1 polymer ?
#
loop_
_entity_poly.entity_id
_entity_poly.type
_entity_poly.pdbx_seq_one_letter_code
_entity_poly.pdbx_strand_id
1 'polypeptide(L)'
;MDGRSRLGPEENTAPPFGAWPLDVARANSVLAGGEYGVRLSRRDGLVRLVGERAGSGISLGSAPTWRELYRTLIRLRLTRGRRDPAWLALLTEVLDTFPVDFPGNGSPRSASPRGAFPPGGSGAGGPGQEEPPRPGPAWTRFAGMLAEDPIIRMHCATAEPRVPDDAAAPLGEPSPPHPAFPGGTIAVRLPTLLRIGPALPQPLLGEVVGNRFERAESAARYFLEHFVRPPLRAFRLVLENSPGMLLTPRVETLAVELSPETQATGRFVLTPETAVREAREVTASEVRDGVRELVRTLQELSATFELTQFGERDRAGRGEFRAAMRQVISAELRDLETGSADVLSGNHPLRGFVHTVPAEQDELLRRVLRTVQERTRLRRWNRELGQPAVVIDLEACGLVPERTVPPGQAGSEPFRNRSDGDPFPHSLARGESSNRRSSGAAGPELPHPESVLSEGSRSEGFRPEGSHPENHPFELCRFESSRDEPGGARGPRFRGRSSHRAAESVWDPPTAELAELHTPITGTVGAGLPRFVWDIRDAGGRVVFCGPGAERHYDHARVVLDRAGVPEADLIRVPLTEAGSATEWTVHRLRELGDTDVVAIFDTESAATGIELPGVLTVAVSPRGTLPRQRDGRRNGVEPFPVPDRVVPVISSFEISPWRHAAWSQPVLSNTHSLEELQIASLRENRSSWRWAVRLSRAETESMVESVLDDADRAADRTARGARVKFAVDEPVADPAERTRRTVGALHHVLTRKQFLKGSRSNYLLADMHRDADLFVARDEPVEVMLLGFPVKHSLNRLKACGPLPDIAELGGLIRLRELQRAARGVYPPGLRFNILTDGRHFRPRPVSVTAAYTRKLREYASMVGLDGCVSIREIDSLATERLGREVTDLRPDMYERFRGSLERALQGLDITDQPLRTLDRVRDRADARLGPDAESVARSLYLFREMVMSMVYSVPVPTPTGTDRFGWARRVYADVYNLGDSRLSPQLRQARVAVLRRAWHNAIRYLSTMQVDEELGYEKLLDPRVRLTVSAVTKGRCGFTYLGGSGLLPWQGTGVLDSRGYVAVDFAVSLIDQGFVPAFSPLLGSSQPLMMVPPQYARLPSRGSRAPGALLDGSLRDRARLRRK
;
A
#
# COMPACT_ATOMS: atom_id res chain seq x y z
N MET A 1 -11.87 -25.97 52.17
CA MET A 1 -10.74 -26.29 51.27
C MET A 1 -11.15 -25.78 49.89
N ASP A 2 -10.58 -24.72 49.31
CA ASP A 2 -9.24 -24.16 49.48
C ASP A 2 -9.23 -22.67 49.85
N GLY A 3 -8.45 -22.36 50.90
CA GLY A 3 -8.30 -21.04 51.47
C GLY A 3 -7.35 -20.15 50.68
N ARG A 4 -7.90 -19.21 49.93
CA ARG A 4 -7.23 -17.95 49.59
C ARG A 4 -8.00 -16.82 50.26
N SER A 5 -7.29 -15.99 51.03
CA SER A 5 -7.85 -14.83 51.72
C SER A 5 -8.57 -13.91 50.74
N ARG A 6 -9.86 -13.68 50.99
CA ARG A 6 -10.60 -12.56 50.41
C ARG A 6 -9.97 -11.27 50.91
N LEU A 7 -9.65 -10.37 49.99
CA LEU A 7 -9.18 -9.02 50.31
C LEU A 7 -10.26 -8.32 51.16
N GLY A 8 -9.87 -7.80 52.33
CA GLY A 8 -10.73 -6.96 53.16
C GLY A 8 -10.83 -5.54 52.60
N PRO A 9 -11.85 -4.75 52.98
CA PRO A 9 -12.16 -3.48 52.32
C PRO A 9 -11.28 -2.27 52.69
N GLU A 10 -10.34 -2.37 53.64
CA GLU A 10 -9.76 -1.19 54.29
C GLU A 10 -8.32 -0.79 53.90
N GLU A 11 -7.74 -1.34 52.82
CA GLU A 11 -6.44 -0.86 52.27
C GLU A 11 -6.51 -0.43 50.79
N ASN A 12 -7.70 -0.03 50.32
CA ASN A 12 -7.94 0.31 48.91
C ASN A 12 -7.50 1.75 48.52
N THR A 13 -6.27 2.12 48.87
CA THR A 13 -5.55 3.14 48.08
C THR A 13 -4.51 2.40 47.24
N ALA A 14 -4.97 1.71 46.19
CA ALA A 14 -4.08 0.97 45.30
C ALA A 14 -3.00 1.91 44.74
N PRO A 15 -1.70 1.66 45.01
CA PRO A 15 -0.62 2.38 44.34
C PRO A 15 -0.70 2.25 42.80
N PRO A 16 0.01 3.07 42.02
CA PRO A 16 0.03 2.92 40.56
C PRO A 16 0.49 1.53 40.15
N PHE A 17 -0.09 1.05 39.03
CA PHE A 17 0.12 -0.26 38.46
C PHE A 17 1.55 -0.81 38.65
N GLY A 18 1.69 -1.73 39.61
CA GLY A 18 2.89 -2.54 39.79
C GLY A 18 4.10 -1.87 40.45
N ALA A 19 3.95 -0.72 41.11
CA ALA A 19 5.08 -0.08 41.82
C ALA A 19 5.49 -0.78 43.15
N TRP A 20 4.64 -1.68 43.66
CA TRP A 20 4.93 -2.45 44.87
C TRP A 20 6.01 -3.53 44.66
N PRO A 21 6.72 -3.92 45.74
CA PRO A 21 7.72 -4.98 45.69
C PRO A 21 7.19 -6.27 45.07
N LEU A 22 8.01 -6.91 44.25
CA LEU A 22 7.69 -8.15 43.57
C LEU A 22 7.92 -9.34 44.51
N ASP A 23 6.84 -9.98 44.97
CA ASP A 23 6.93 -11.31 45.58
C ASP A 23 7.12 -12.38 44.49
N VAL A 24 8.25 -13.08 44.55
CA VAL A 24 8.64 -14.11 43.59
C VAL A 24 7.65 -15.27 43.54
N ALA A 25 7.09 -15.70 44.68
CA ALA A 25 6.18 -16.83 44.73
C ALA A 25 4.85 -16.48 44.04
N ARG A 26 4.26 -15.34 44.41
CA ARG A 26 3.06 -14.81 43.76
C ARG A 26 3.28 -14.53 42.28
N ALA A 27 4.41 -13.94 41.90
CA ALA A 27 4.76 -13.69 40.50
C ALA A 27 4.87 -14.98 39.68
N ASN A 28 5.51 -16.02 40.22
CA ASN A 28 5.55 -17.34 39.56
C ASN A 28 4.17 -17.98 39.42
N SER A 29 3.27 -17.78 40.38
CA SER A 29 1.88 -18.23 40.26
C SER A 29 1.16 -17.54 39.09
N VAL A 30 1.33 -16.21 38.96
CA VAL A 30 0.76 -15.43 37.84
C VAL A 30 1.35 -15.85 36.49
N LEU A 31 2.67 -16.01 36.42
CA LEU A 31 3.36 -16.42 35.19
C LEU A 31 2.95 -17.82 34.72
N ALA A 32 2.83 -18.76 35.66
CA ALA A 32 2.36 -20.11 35.36
C ALA A 32 0.87 -20.12 34.98
N GLY A 33 0.02 -19.42 35.73
CA GLY A 33 -1.42 -19.33 35.43
C GLY A 33 -1.74 -18.64 34.11
N GLY A 34 -0.86 -17.73 33.67
CA GLY A 34 -0.94 -17.07 32.37
C GLY A 34 -0.26 -17.79 31.21
N GLU A 35 0.40 -18.93 31.46
CA GLU A 35 1.15 -19.72 30.47
C GLU A 35 2.22 -18.89 29.72
N TYR A 36 2.93 -18.01 30.42
CA TYR A 36 3.96 -17.17 29.80
C TYR A 36 5.23 -17.93 29.37
N GLY A 37 5.40 -19.19 29.77
CA GLY A 37 6.58 -20.01 29.47
C GLY A 37 7.86 -19.55 30.18
N VAL A 38 7.73 -18.70 31.20
CA VAL A 38 8.83 -18.14 32.00
C VAL A 38 8.52 -18.20 33.48
N ARG A 39 9.56 -18.14 34.31
CA ARG A 39 9.48 -18.06 35.77
C ARG A 39 10.60 -17.21 36.33
N LEU A 40 10.40 -16.68 37.53
CA LEU A 40 11.41 -15.99 38.32
C LEU A 40 12.24 -16.98 39.14
N SER A 41 13.53 -16.70 39.22
CA SER A 41 14.49 -17.39 40.08
C SER A 41 15.37 -16.36 40.79
N ARG A 42 15.60 -16.53 42.09
CA ARG A 42 16.60 -15.75 42.83
C ARG A 42 17.94 -16.48 42.76
N ARG A 43 18.99 -15.80 42.29
CA ARG A 43 20.39 -16.29 42.26
C ARG A 43 21.32 -15.12 42.54
N ASP A 44 22.31 -15.32 43.41
CA ASP A 44 23.34 -14.33 43.76
C ASP A 44 22.76 -12.96 44.20
N GLY A 45 21.69 -12.99 45.00
CA GLY A 45 21.01 -11.77 45.49
C GLY A 45 20.17 -11.03 44.44
N LEU A 46 20.16 -11.50 43.18
CA LEU A 46 19.38 -10.91 42.08
C LEU A 46 18.17 -11.80 41.73
N VAL A 47 17.06 -11.16 41.38
CA VAL A 47 15.89 -11.84 40.81
C VAL A 47 16.04 -11.83 39.29
N ARG A 48 15.94 -13.01 38.67
CA ARG A 48 16.06 -13.20 37.22
C ARG A 48 14.83 -13.89 36.66
N LEU A 49 14.40 -13.46 35.48
CA LEU A 49 13.37 -14.13 34.67
C LEU A 49 14.03 -15.16 33.74
N VAL A 50 13.68 -16.44 33.88
CA VAL A 50 14.26 -17.58 33.13
C VAL A 50 13.16 -18.35 32.40
N GLY A 51 13.48 -18.97 31.24
CA GLY A 51 12.53 -19.74 30.43
C GLY A 51 12.90 -19.76 28.94
N GLU A 52 12.05 -20.38 28.13
CA GLU A 52 12.30 -20.72 26.71
C GLU A 52 12.71 -19.51 25.85
N ARG A 53 12.18 -18.31 26.16
CA ARG A 53 12.51 -17.04 25.48
C ARG A 53 13.47 -16.13 26.25
N ALA A 54 13.77 -16.44 27.51
CA ALA A 54 14.67 -15.64 28.36
C ALA A 54 16.08 -16.24 28.48
N GLY A 55 16.30 -17.46 27.97
CA GLY A 55 17.60 -18.14 28.00
C GLY A 55 18.12 -18.35 29.41
N SER A 56 19.40 -18.02 29.65
CA SER A 56 20.07 -18.13 30.97
C SER A 56 19.60 -17.10 32.01
N GLY A 57 18.74 -16.16 31.62
CA GLY A 57 17.94 -15.33 32.51
C GLY A 57 18.16 -13.82 32.39
N ILE A 58 17.09 -13.04 32.36
CA ILE A 58 17.11 -11.56 32.36
C ILE A 58 17.04 -11.06 33.80
N SER A 59 18.01 -10.24 34.23
CA SER A 59 18.02 -9.64 35.57
C SER A 59 16.94 -8.57 35.72
N LEU A 60 16.18 -8.64 36.80
CA LEU A 60 15.25 -7.61 37.25
C LEU A 60 15.83 -6.75 38.39
N GLY A 61 17.05 -7.05 38.86
CA GLY A 61 17.68 -6.39 40.01
C GLY A 61 17.49 -7.14 41.33
N SER A 62 17.94 -6.52 42.43
CA SER A 62 17.91 -7.10 43.79
C SER A 62 16.57 -6.91 44.51
N ALA A 63 15.84 -5.85 44.19
CA ALA A 63 14.52 -5.53 44.75
C ALA A 63 13.52 -5.15 43.64
N PRO A 64 13.17 -6.08 42.74
CA PRO A 64 12.32 -5.76 41.62
C PRO A 64 10.88 -5.44 42.04
N THR A 65 10.20 -4.70 41.17
CA THR A 65 8.77 -4.35 41.26
C THR A 65 7.95 -5.14 40.23
N TRP A 66 6.63 -5.19 40.41
CA TRP A 66 5.73 -5.78 39.40
C TRP A 66 5.80 -5.05 38.06
N ARG A 67 6.04 -3.74 38.07
CA ARG A 67 6.24 -2.90 36.87
C ARG A 67 7.47 -3.34 36.11
N GLU A 68 8.57 -3.69 36.77
CA GLU A 68 9.79 -4.17 36.12
C GLU A 68 9.62 -5.57 35.52
N LEU A 69 8.93 -6.48 36.22
CA LEU A 69 8.54 -7.77 35.64
C LEU A 69 7.69 -7.55 34.38
N TYR A 70 6.65 -6.73 34.49
CA TYR A 70 5.73 -6.44 33.39
C TYR A 70 6.43 -5.80 32.18
N ARG A 71 7.27 -4.78 32.40
CA ARG A 71 8.11 -4.19 31.36
C ARG A 71 9.02 -5.22 30.72
N THR A 72 9.52 -6.19 31.49
CA THR A 72 10.36 -7.27 30.96
C THR A 72 9.56 -8.26 30.12
N LEU A 73 8.33 -8.60 30.51
CA LEU A 73 7.42 -9.42 29.68
C LEU A 73 7.12 -8.74 28.34
N ILE A 74 6.81 -7.44 28.36
CA ILE A 74 6.61 -6.63 27.15
C ILE A 74 7.88 -6.62 26.28
N ARG A 75 9.05 -6.41 26.89
CA ARG A 75 10.35 -6.47 26.19
C ARG A 75 10.60 -7.81 25.52
N LEU A 76 10.22 -8.90 26.18
CA LEU A 76 10.30 -10.26 25.66
C LEU A 76 9.18 -10.62 24.68
N ARG A 77 8.22 -9.70 24.44
CA ARG A 77 7.02 -9.91 23.63
C ARG A 77 6.23 -11.13 24.08
N LEU A 78 6.15 -11.30 25.40
CA LEU A 78 5.36 -12.34 26.02
C LEU A 78 4.01 -11.78 26.38
N THR A 79 2.96 -12.37 25.81
CA THR A 79 1.58 -12.07 26.14
C THR A 79 0.95 -13.26 26.85
N ARG A 80 -0.01 -13.01 27.73
CA ARG A 80 -0.76 -14.07 28.41
C ARG A 80 -1.39 -15.04 27.41
N GLY A 81 -1.04 -16.32 27.53
CA GLY A 81 -1.53 -17.40 26.66
C GLY A 81 -2.91 -17.94 27.05
N ARG A 82 -3.32 -17.74 28.31
CA ARG A 82 -4.56 -18.29 28.86
C ARG A 82 -5.55 -17.21 29.31
N ARG A 83 -6.79 -17.30 28.83
CA ARG A 83 -7.90 -16.44 29.28
C ARG A 83 -8.15 -16.59 30.77
N ASP A 84 -8.21 -15.46 31.47
CA ASP A 84 -8.47 -15.38 32.91
C ASP A 84 -9.42 -14.20 33.18
N PRO A 85 -10.74 -14.47 33.26
CA PRO A 85 -11.74 -13.41 33.44
C PRO A 85 -11.56 -12.63 34.74
N ALA A 86 -11.08 -13.26 35.81
CA ALA A 86 -10.84 -12.58 37.09
C ALA A 86 -9.66 -11.61 36.97
N TRP A 87 -8.59 -12.01 36.28
CA TRP A 87 -7.47 -11.13 35.97
C TRP A 87 -7.89 -9.95 35.09
N LEU A 88 -8.65 -10.20 34.02
CA LEU A 88 -9.16 -9.12 33.15
C LEU A 88 -10.09 -8.18 33.91
N ALA A 89 -10.98 -8.71 34.76
CA ALA A 89 -11.87 -7.91 35.59
C ALA A 89 -11.11 -6.98 36.52
N LEU A 90 -10.09 -7.51 37.22
CA LEU A 90 -9.20 -6.74 38.10
C LEU A 90 -8.43 -5.67 37.32
N LEU A 91 -7.86 -6.02 36.16
CA LEU A 91 -7.15 -5.04 35.32
C LEU A 91 -8.07 -3.91 34.86
N THR A 92 -9.29 -4.25 34.44
CA THR A 92 -10.29 -3.26 34.02
C THR A 92 -10.63 -2.34 35.19
N GLU A 93 -10.91 -2.92 36.36
CA GLU A 93 -11.25 -2.15 37.56
C GLU A 93 -10.12 -1.19 37.94
N VAL A 94 -8.87 -1.66 38.00
CA VAL A 94 -7.70 -0.83 38.32
C VAL A 94 -7.49 0.30 37.30
N LEU A 95 -7.79 0.06 36.04
CA LEU A 95 -7.64 1.08 35.00
C LEU A 95 -8.81 2.06 34.99
N ASP A 96 -10.04 1.65 35.29
CA ASP A 96 -11.24 2.50 35.27
C ASP A 96 -11.55 3.22 36.61
N THR A 97 -11.07 2.74 37.76
CA THR A 97 -11.33 3.34 39.10
C THR A 97 -10.57 4.63 39.41
N PHE A 98 -10.16 5.41 38.41
CA PHE A 98 -9.65 6.76 38.66
C PHE A 98 -10.81 7.66 39.10
N PRO A 99 -10.84 8.16 40.35
CA PRO A 99 -12.00 8.85 40.87
C PRO A 99 -12.27 10.15 40.14
N VAL A 100 -13.52 10.33 39.74
CA VAL A 100 -14.14 11.64 39.57
C VAL A 100 -14.38 12.14 41.00
N ASP A 101 -13.88 13.34 41.31
CA ASP A 101 -14.09 14.11 42.56
C ASP A 101 -12.95 14.11 43.60
N PHE A 102 -12.35 15.30 43.79
CA PHE A 102 -11.90 15.78 45.09
C PHE A 102 -12.74 17.02 45.46
N PRO A 103 -13.00 17.26 46.76
CA PRO A 103 -14.09 18.11 47.23
C PRO A 103 -13.69 19.60 47.22
N GLY A 104 -14.43 20.39 46.45
CA GLY A 104 -14.51 21.84 46.69
C GLY A 104 -15.49 22.09 47.84
N ASN A 105 -14.99 22.56 48.97
CA ASN A 105 -15.77 23.04 50.11
C ASN A 105 -16.93 23.95 49.65
N GLY A 106 -18.17 23.53 49.90
CA GLY A 106 -19.35 24.34 49.71
C GLY A 106 -20.63 23.52 49.90
N SER A 107 -21.22 23.58 51.09
CA SER A 107 -22.50 22.94 51.42
C SER A 107 -23.60 23.21 50.37
N PRO A 108 -24.45 22.23 50.03
CA PRO A 108 -25.58 22.46 49.14
C PRO A 108 -26.67 23.22 49.90
N ARG A 109 -26.89 24.49 49.56
CA ARG A 109 -28.11 25.20 49.93
C ARG A 109 -29.19 24.87 48.91
N SER A 110 -30.30 24.34 49.43
CA SER A 110 -31.56 24.13 48.73
C SER A 110 -32.12 25.45 48.19
N ALA A 111 -32.60 25.42 46.94
CA ALA A 111 -33.61 26.35 46.44
C ALA A 111 -34.34 25.70 45.26
N SER A 112 -35.56 25.23 45.52
CA SER A 112 -36.53 24.78 44.53
C SER A 112 -36.93 25.91 43.58
N PRO A 113 -37.31 25.63 42.32
CA PRO A 113 -38.15 26.53 41.55
C PRO A 113 -39.62 26.14 41.71
N ARG A 114 -40.41 27.03 42.33
CA ARG A 114 -41.86 27.08 42.18
C ARG A 114 -42.20 27.83 40.89
N GLY A 115 -43.14 27.31 40.11
CA GLY A 115 -43.81 28.02 39.00
C GLY A 115 -44.90 27.14 38.41
N ALA A 116 -46.15 27.53 38.62
CA ALA A 116 -47.35 26.72 38.48
C ALA A 116 -48.04 26.85 37.11
N PHE A 117 -48.79 25.82 36.70
CA PHE A 117 -50.02 25.91 35.88
C PHE A 117 -51.02 24.78 36.28
N PRO A 118 -52.35 24.96 36.07
CA PRO A 118 -53.44 24.42 36.90
C PRO A 118 -54.00 23.05 36.43
N PRO A 119 -54.96 22.44 37.18
CA PRO A 119 -55.19 20.99 37.19
C PRO A 119 -56.36 20.55 36.29
N GLY A 120 -56.30 19.30 35.84
CA GLY A 120 -57.49 18.61 35.34
C GLY A 120 -57.19 17.16 34.96
N GLY A 121 -57.85 16.22 35.65
CA GLY A 121 -58.14 14.89 35.10
C GLY A 121 -57.39 13.71 35.70
N SER A 122 -57.96 13.18 36.78
CA SER A 122 -57.71 11.87 37.38
C SER A 122 -57.78 10.69 36.40
N GLY A 123 -56.89 9.71 36.53
CA GLY A 123 -57.04 8.38 35.94
C GLY A 123 -55.88 7.45 36.31
N ALA A 124 -56.17 6.44 37.12
CA ALA A 124 -55.21 5.51 37.71
C ALA A 124 -54.45 4.65 36.67
N GLY A 125 -53.14 4.52 36.88
CA GLY A 125 -52.26 3.50 36.31
C GLY A 125 -51.00 3.46 37.19
N GLY A 126 -50.67 2.29 37.73
CA GLY A 126 -49.57 2.13 38.71
C GLY A 126 -48.21 2.59 38.17
N PRO A 127 -47.17 2.66 39.03
CA PRO A 127 -45.81 2.95 38.56
C PRO A 127 -45.38 1.80 37.65
N GLY A 128 -45.59 1.98 36.35
CA GLY A 128 -44.93 1.21 35.33
C GLY A 128 -43.45 1.36 35.56
N GLN A 129 -42.79 0.24 35.77
CA GLN A 129 -41.35 0.14 35.53
C GLN A 129 -41.15 0.66 34.11
N GLU A 130 -40.62 1.88 33.98
CA GLU A 130 -40.02 2.30 32.72
C GLU A 130 -38.87 1.32 32.48
N GLU A 131 -39.11 0.36 31.58
CA GLU A 131 -38.05 -0.50 31.09
C GLU A 131 -36.92 0.42 30.57
N PRO A 132 -35.66 0.14 30.95
CA PRO A 132 -34.53 0.97 30.53
C PRO A 132 -34.43 1.00 28.99
N PRO A 133 -33.88 2.08 28.41
CA PRO A 133 -33.85 2.27 26.95
C PRO A 133 -33.04 1.15 26.31
N ARG A 134 -33.74 0.16 25.75
CA ARG A 134 -33.11 -0.91 24.98
C ARG A 134 -32.34 -0.28 23.81
N PRO A 135 -31.15 -0.80 23.46
CA PRO A 135 -30.40 -0.31 22.31
C PRO A 135 -31.29 -0.27 21.07
N GLY A 136 -31.34 0.88 20.42
CA GLY A 136 -32.24 1.11 19.28
C GLY A 136 -31.94 0.17 18.09
N PRO A 137 -32.87 0.01 17.14
CA PRO A 137 -32.73 -0.90 16.01
C PRO A 137 -31.52 -0.62 15.10
N ALA A 138 -30.99 0.61 15.11
CA ALA A 138 -29.74 0.96 14.40
C ALA A 138 -28.51 0.36 15.09
N TRP A 139 -28.44 0.36 16.42
CA TRP A 139 -27.34 -0.24 17.18
C TRP A 139 -27.28 -1.76 16.97
N THR A 140 -28.43 -2.44 17.06
CA THR A 140 -28.50 -3.90 16.84
C THR A 140 -28.02 -4.28 15.44
N ARG A 141 -28.38 -3.49 14.42
CA ARG A 141 -27.91 -3.71 13.05
C ARG A 141 -26.41 -3.45 12.89
N PHE A 142 -25.89 -2.41 13.55
CA PHE A 142 -24.45 -2.16 13.60
C PHE A 142 -23.67 -3.29 14.30
N ALA A 143 -24.15 -3.77 15.45
CA ALA A 143 -23.55 -4.90 16.15
C ALA A 143 -23.60 -6.18 15.29
N GLY A 144 -24.68 -6.40 14.55
CA GLY A 144 -24.79 -7.48 13.56
C GLY A 144 -23.77 -7.35 12.42
N MET A 145 -23.66 -6.15 11.82
CA MET A 145 -22.66 -5.83 10.80
C MET A 145 -21.24 -6.10 11.30
N LEU A 146 -20.92 -5.71 12.54
CA LEU A 146 -19.63 -5.97 13.15
C LEU A 146 -19.33 -7.47 13.36
N ALA A 147 -20.36 -8.27 13.67
CA ALA A 147 -20.22 -9.71 13.83
C ALA A 147 -19.98 -10.42 12.48
N GLU A 148 -20.66 -9.96 11.43
CA GLU A 148 -20.62 -10.56 10.10
C GLU A 148 -19.43 -10.08 9.26
N ASP A 149 -19.13 -8.78 9.29
CA ASP A 149 -18.10 -8.17 8.44
C ASP A 149 -16.69 -8.38 9.04
N PRO A 150 -15.84 -9.15 8.36
CA PRO A 150 -14.52 -9.49 8.84
C PRO A 150 -13.52 -8.35 8.81
N ILE A 151 -13.73 -7.34 7.97
CA ILE A 151 -12.82 -6.21 7.82
C ILE A 151 -13.15 -5.16 8.89
N ILE A 152 -14.43 -4.87 9.12
CA ILE A 152 -14.87 -3.94 10.19
C ILE A 152 -14.39 -4.43 11.56
N ARG A 153 -14.56 -5.72 11.86
CA ARG A 153 -14.12 -6.28 13.15
C ARG A 153 -12.62 -6.20 13.40
N MET A 154 -11.78 -5.97 12.38
CA MET A 154 -10.34 -5.77 12.60
C MET A 154 -10.00 -4.40 13.19
N HIS A 155 -10.91 -3.44 13.06
CA HIS A 155 -10.69 -2.04 13.44
C HIS A 155 -11.68 -1.56 14.53
N CYS A 156 -12.78 -2.27 14.71
CA CYS A 156 -13.84 -1.90 15.65
C CYS A 156 -14.27 -3.10 16.49
N ALA A 157 -14.72 -2.86 17.72
CA ALA A 157 -15.40 -3.77 18.63
C ALA A 157 -16.60 -3.05 19.27
N THR A 158 -17.46 -3.79 19.96
CA THR A 158 -18.44 -3.24 20.90
C THR A 158 -18.15 -3.75 22.32
N ALA A 159 -18.54 -2.98 23.33
CA ALA A 159 -18.58 -3.46 24.71
C ALA A 159 -19.77 -2.81 25.43
N GLU A 160 -20.48 -3.62 26.22
CA GLU A 160 -21.56 -3.15 27.08
C GLU A 160 -21.04 -2.83 28.48
N PRO A 161 -21.60 -1.85 29.20
CA PRO A 161 -21.30 -1.61 30.61
C PRO A 161 -21.56 -2.86 31.48
N ARG A 162 -20.72 -3.13 32.48
CA ARG A 162 -20.93 -4.28 33.39
C ARG A 162 -22.15 -4.13 34.28
N VAL A 163 -22.47 -2.90 34.65
CA VAL A 163 -23.69 -2.53 35.36
C VAL A 163 -24.53 -1.74 34.35
N PRO A 164 -25.69 -2.26 33.92
CA PRO A 164 -26.61 -1.51 33.08
C PRO A 164 -26.94 -0.16 33.74
N ASP A 165 -27.00 0.91 32.94
CA ASP A 165 -27.37 2.28 33.34
C ASP A 165 -26.36 3.09 34.17
N ASP A 166 -25.20 2.52 34.54
CA ASP A 166 -24.11 3.29 35.14
C ASP A 166 -23.11 3.74 34.06
N ALA A 167 -23.22 5.01 33.67
CA ALA A 167 -22.33 5.64 32.70
C ALA A 167 -20.85 5.63 33.14
N ALA A 168 -20.56 5.47 34.43
CA ALA A 168 -19.21 5.35 34.98
C ALA A 168 -18.75 3.89 35.17
N ALA A 169 -19.62 2.89 34.94
CA ALA A 169 -19.26 1.50 35.16
C ALA A 169 -18.13 1.03 34.22
N PRO A 170 -17.24 0.14 34.71
CA PRO A 170 -16.24 -0.50 33.88
C PRO A 170 -16.88 -1.24 32.70
N LEU A 171 -16.23 -1.18 31.55
CA LEU A 171 -16.73 -1.85 30.37
C LEU A 171 -16.56 -3.37 30.47
N GLY A 172 -17.48 -4.09 29.83
CA GLY A 172 -17.36 -5.52 29.57
C GLY A 172 -16.18 -5.84 28.64
N GLU A 173 -15.96 -7.13 28.41
CA GLU A 173 -14.97 -7.56 27.41
C GLU A 173 -15.40 -7.13 26.00
N PRO A 174 -14.47 -6.66 25.16
CA PRO A 174 -14.73 -6.37 23.75
C PRO A 174 -15.32 -7.57 23.00
N SER A 175 -16.34 -7.29 22.17
CA SER A 175 -16.99 -8.24 21.28
C SER A 175 -16.98 -7.72 19.83
N PRO A 176 -16.68 -8.56 18.83
CA PRO A 176 -16.17 -9.92 18.97
C PRO A 176 -14.74 -9.95 19.57
N PRO A 177 -14.30 -11.10 20.12
CA PRO A 177 -12.99 -11.23 20.77
C PRO A 177 -11.83 -11.10 19.77
N HIS A 178 -10.70 -10.56 20.22
CA HIS A 178 -9.53 -10.38 19.36
C HIS A 178 -8.68 -11.67 19.25
N PRO A 179 -8.38 -12.18 18.02
CA PRO A 179 -7.76 -13.51 17.84
C PRO A 179 -6.27 -13.58 18.23
N ALA A 180 -5.52 -12.48 18.14
CA ALA A 180 -4.12 -12.46 18.58
C ALA A 180 -3.93 -12.53 20.11
N PHE A 181 -4.98 -12.34 20.90
CA PHE A 181 -4.91 -12.22 22.35
C PHE A 181 -5.78 -13.29 23.02
N PRO A 182 -5.34 -14.57 23.01
CA PRO A 182 -6.09 -15.68 23.61
C PRO A 182 -6.26 -15.52 25.13
N GLY A 183 -5.41 -14.70 25.78
CA GLY A 183 -5.57 -14.23 27.15
C GLY A 183 -6.79 -13.33 27.41
N GLY A 184 -7.49 -12.93 26.35
CA GLY A 184 -8.53 -11.90 26.37
C GLY A 184 -7.95 -10.49 26.28
N THR A 185 -8.83 -9.52 26.12
CA THR A 185 -8.53 -8.08 26.00
C THR A 185 -9.41 -7.29 26.96
N ILE A 186 -9.05 -6.03 27.16
CA ILE A 186 -9.80 -5.08 27.98
C ILE A 186 -10.20 -3.87 27.14
N ALA A 187 -11.36 -3.30 27.42
CA ALA A 187 -11.78 -2.01 26.89
C ALA A 187 -11.43 -0.91 27.89
N VAL A 188 -10.66 0.09 27.48
CA VAL A 188 -10.33 1.26 28.31
C VAL A 188 -10.94 2.50 27.70
N ARG A 189 -11.78 3.21 28.45
CA ARG A 189 -12.44 4.43 27.96
C ARG A 189 -11.43 5.53 27.63
N LEU A 190 -11.71 6.33 26.60
CA LEU A 190 -10.80 7.42 26.21
C LEU A 190 -10.54 8.45 27.33
N PRO A 191 -11.52 8.86 28.17
CA PRO A 191 -11.25 9.76 29.29
C PRO A 191 -10.20 9.19 30.25
N THR A 192 -10.26 7.88 30.55
CA THR A 192 -9.27 7.17 31.35
C THR A 192 -7.89 7.17 30.69
N LEU A 193 -7.85 6.97 29.37
CA LEU A 193 -6.60 6.94 28.61
C LEU A 193 -5.89 8.31 28.56
N LEU A 194 -6.68 9.40 28.50
CA LEU A 194 -6.20 10.75 28.25
C LEU A 194 -5.90 11.56 29.51
N ARG A 195 -6.53 11.24 30.65
CA ARG A 195 -6.35 11.99 31.90
C ARG A 195 -5.04 11.62 32.61
N ILE A 196 -4.48 12.60 33.31
CA ILE A 196 -3.43 12.37 34.31
C ILE A 196 -4.12 12.00 35.62
N GLY A 197 -3.93 10.77 36.07
CA GLY A 197 -4.40 10.34 37.39
C GLY A 197 -3.44 10.73 38.51
N PRO A 198 -3.88 10.82 39.77
CA PRO A 198 -3.02 11.12 40.92
C PRO A 198 -1.89 10.10 41.13
N ALA A 199 -2.05 8.88 40.59
CA ALA A 199 -1.09 7.79 40.72
C ALA A 199 -0.05 7.74 39.57
N LEU A 200 -0.32 8.35 38.40
CA LEU A 200 0.56 8.25 37.24
C LEU A 200 1.23 9.61 36.94
N PRO A 201 2.55 9.65 36.73
CA PRO A 201 3.25 10.91 36.40
C PRO A 201 2.92 11.42 34.98
N GLN A 202 2.25 10.61 34.16
CA GLN A 202 1.85 10.91 32.78
C GLN A 202 0.50 10.21 32.47
N PRO A 203 -0.26 10.66 31.45
CA PRO A 203 -1.44 9.96 30.97
C PRO A 203 -1.15 8.49 30.62
N LEU A 204 -2.14 7.60 30.81
CA LEU A 204 -2.02 6.19 30.46
C LEU A 204 -1.63 5.97 28.99
N LEU A 205 -2.05 6.87 28.10
CA LEU A 205 -1.63 6.88 26.69
C LEU A 205 -0.10 6.81 26.52
N GLY A 206 0.66 7.54 27.35
CA GLY A 206 2.12 7.55 27.30
C GLY A 206 2.73 6.18 27.62
N GLU A 207 2.18 5.48 28.61
CA GLU A 207 2.60 4.10 28.94
C GLU A 207 2.21 3.11 27.84
N VAL A 208 0.99 3.20 27.28
CA VAL A 208 0.54 2.32 26.18
C VAL A 208 1.43 2.48 24.94
N VAL A 209 1.77 3.72 24.56
CA VAL A 209 2.71 4.01 23.46
C VAL A 209 4.13 3.52 23.81
N GLY A 210 4.53 3.64 25.07
CA GLY A 210 5.77 3.07 25.60
C GLY A 210 5.83 1.54 25.47
N ASN A 211 4.69 0.86 25.57
CA ASN A 211 4.54 -0.59 25.56
C ASN A 211 4.42 -1.21 24.15
N ARG A 212 4.65 -0.44 23.07
CA ARG A 212 4.63 -0.93 21.68
C ARG A 212 5.47 -2.20 21.44
N PHE A 213 5.00 -3.08 20.56
CA PHE A 213 5.59 -4.41 20.28
C PHE A 213 6.98 -4.36 19.62
N GLU A 214 7.18 -3.42 18.69
CA GLU A 214 8.42 -3.29 17.93
C GLU A 214 9.17 -2.03 18.38
N ARG A 215 10.28 -2.21 19.10
CA ARG A 215 11.10 -1.07 19.56
C ARG A 215 11.70 -0.22 18.44
N ALA A 216 11.87 -0.81 17.25
CA ALA A 216 12.30 -0.10 16.05
C ALA A 216 11.19 0.77 15.46
N GLU A 217 9.93 0.58 15.86
CA GLU A 217 8.81 1.42 15.45
C GLU A 217 8.83 2.75 16.24
N SER A 218 8.74 3.86 15.52
CA SER A 218 8.61 5.19 16.12
C SER A 218 7.29 5.30 16.89
N ALA A 219 7.29 5.99 18.03
CA ALA A 219 6.08 6.27 18.81
C ALA A 219 4.98 6.93 17.97
N ALA A 220 5.35 7.91 17.12
CA ALA A 220 4.41 8.59 16.22
C ALA A 220 3.73 7.62 15.24
N ARG A 221 4.49 6.77 14.54
CA ARG A 221 3.92 5.75 13.64
C ARG A 221 3.02 4.77 14.40
N TYR A 222 3.46 4.28 15.56
CA TYR A 222 2.65 3.38 16.38
C TYR A 222 1.32 4.05 16.74
N PHE A 223 1.36 5.31 17.16
CA PHE A 223 0.17 6.09 17.50
C PHE A 223 -0.77 6.27 16.30
N LEU A 224 -0.23 6.66 15.15
CA LEU A 224 -1.02 6.82 13.92
C LEU A 224 -1.72 5.53 13.51
N GLU A 225 -1.04 4.38 13.59
CA GLU A 225 -1.60 3.08 13.20
C GLU A 225 -2.61 2.51 14.20
N HIS A 226 -2.51 2.84 15.50
CA HIS A 226 -3.35 2.23 16.54
C HIS A 226 -4.42 3.15 17.15
N PHE A 227 -4.28 4.48 16.99
CA PHE A 227 -5.20 5.47 17.58
C PHE A 227 -5.84 6.41 16.56
N VAL A 228 -5.19 6.71 15.42
CA VAL A 228 -5.75 7.60 14.40
C VAL A 228 -6.40 6.82 13.26
N ARG A 229 -5.70 5.84 12.69
CA ARG A 229 -6.19 5.05 11.55
C ARG A 229 -7.42 4.21 11.90
N PRO A 230 -7.48 3.46 13.03
CA PRO A 230 -8.62 2.58 13.29
C PRO A 230 -9.99 3.26 13.37
N PRO A 231 -10.19 4.41 14.06
CA PRO A 231 -11.50 5.05 14.12
C PRO A 231 -11.92 5.64 12.76
N LEU A 232 -10.97 6.20 11.99
CA LEU A 232 -11.22 6.64 10.61
C LEU A 232 -11.61 5.47 9.70
N ARG A 233 -10.91 4.33 9.84
CA ARG A 233 -11.17 3.13 9.05
C ARG A 233 -12.53 2.54 9.40
N ALA A 234 -12.86 2.43 10.69
CA ALA A 234 -14.17 1.97 11.14
C ALA A 234 -15.28 2.89 10.63
N PHE A 235 -15.11 4.22 10.78
CA PHE A 235 -16.03 5.22 10.24
C PHE A 235 -16.27 5.04 8.74
N ARG A 236 -15.19 4.93 7.95
CA ARG A 236 -15.24 4.71 6.50
C ARG A 236 -15.96 3.40 6.14
N LEU A 237 -15.51 2.28 6.70
CA LEU A 237 -16.03 0.95 6.34
C LEU A 237 -17.49 0.77 6.72
N VAL A 238 -17.93 1.38 7.82
CA VAL A 238 -19.34 1.35 8.25
C VAL A 238 -20.21 2.22 7.35
N LEU A 239 -19.66 3.33 6.85
CA LEU A 239 -20.33 4.20 5.86
C LEU A 239 -20.46 3.54 4.48
N GLU A 240 -19.43 2.80 4.04
CA GLU A 240 -19.38 2.08 2.76
C GLU A 240 -20.06 0.68 2.81
N ASN A 241 -20.48 0.21 3.98
CA ASN A 241 -21.19 -1.07 4.09
C ASN A 241 -22.65 -0.97 3.59
N SER A 242 -23.36 -2.09 3.50
CA SER A 242 -24.79 -2.12 3.18
C SER A 242 -25.59 -2.75 4.32
N PRO A 243 -26.56 -2.03 4.95
CA PRO A 243 -26.90 -0.62 4.71
C PRO A 243 -25.84 0.31 5.30
N GLY A 244 -25.40 1.33 4.55
CA GLY A 244 -24.38 2.25 5.03
C GLY A 244 -24.84 3.00 6.27
N MET A 245 -23.95 3.22 7.24
CA MET A 245 -24.27 3.89 8.49
C MET A 245 -23.28 5.02 8.82
N LEU A 246 -23.79 6.07 9.45
CA LEU A 246 -23.00 7.15 10.01
C LEU A 246 -22.77 6.89 11.51
N LEU A 247 -21.49 6.83 11.90
CA LEU A 247 -21.06 6.80 13.30
C LEU A 247 -20.79 8.23 13.79
N THR A 248 -21.24 8.55 15.00
CA THR A 248 -20.86 9.81 15.71
C THR A 248 -20.05 9.48 16.96
N PRO A 249 -18.75 9.15 16.80
CA PRO A 249 -17.89 8.81 17.91
C PRO A 249 -17.54 10.06 18.74
N ARG A 250 -17.75 9.97 20.05
CA ARG A 250 -17.35 11.00 21.01
C ARG A 250 -16.33 10.44 21.98
N VAL A 251 -15.54 11.31 22.61
CA VAL A 251 -14.53 10.91 23.59
C VAL A 251 -15.17 10.14 24.75
N GLU A 252 -16.37 10.53 25.17
CA GLU A 252 -17.09 9.91 26.28
C GLU A 252 -17.67 8.53 25.95
N THR A 253 -17.96 8.26 24.67
CA THR A 253 -18.63 7.04 24.20
C THR A 253 -17.67 6.04 23.55
N LEU A 254 -16.37 6.35 23.55
CA LEU A 254 -15.32 5.53 22.95
C LEU A 254 -14.38 4.93 23.98
N ALA A 255 -13.94 3.72 23.66
CA ALA A 255 -12.85 3.04 24.34
C ALA A 255 -11.82 2.50 23.33
N VAL A 256 -10.63 2.16 23.83
CA VAL A 256 -9.58 1.49 23.07
C VAL A 256 -9.42 0.08 23.62
N GLU A 257 -9.31 -0.90 22.72
CA GLU A 257 -9.05 -2.28 23.09
C GLU A 257 -7.55 -2.50 23.34
N LEU A 258 -7.19 -2.94 24.55
CA LEU A 258 -5.82 -3.23 24.97
C LEU A 258 -5.62 -4.72 25.28
N SER A 259 -4.40 -5.20 25.08
CA SER A 259 -3.97 -6.51 25.60
C SER A 259 -3.84 -6.50 27.14
N PRO A 260 -3.71 -7.66 27.80
CA PRO A 260 -3.38 -7.74 29.22
C PRO A 260 -2.04 -7.05 29.55
N GLU A 261 -1.16 -6.96 28.55
CA GLU A 261 0.12 -6.25 28.59
C GLU A 261 0.00 -4.75 28.22
N THR A 262 -1.22 -4.19 28.25
CA THR A 262 -1.55 -2.77 27.99
C THR A 262 -1.00 -2.27 26.65
N GLN A 263 -1.00 -3.15 25.65
CA GLN A 263 -0.61 -2.81 24.29
C GLN A 263 -1.87 -2.58 23.46
N ALA A 264 -1.89 -1.49 22.69
CA ALA A 264 -3.01 -1.25 21.80
C ALA A 264 -3.14 -2.39 20.78
N THR A 265 -4.36 -2.88 20.62
CA THR A 265 -4.68 -3.94 19.65
C THR A 265 -4.86 -3.40 18.24
N GLY A 266 -5.20 -2.11 18.11
CA GLY A 266 -5.58 -1.47 16.84
C GLY A 266 -7.10 -1.48 16.60
N ARG A 267 -7.91 -1.79 17.61
CA ARG A 267 -9.37 -1.68 17.59
C ARG A 267 -9.86 -0.60 18.55
N PHE A 268 -10.85 0.16 18.09
CA PHE A 268 -11.68 1.00 18.95
C PHE A 268 -12.92 0.21 19.38
N VAL A 269 -13.37 0.48 20.59
CA VAL A 269 -14.53 -0.15 21.19
C VAL A 269 -15.63 0.91 21.26
N LEU A 270 -16.73 0.68 20.56
CA LEU A 270 -17.93 1.51 20.62
C LEU A 270 -18.85 1.00 21.72
N THR A 271 -19.43 1.92 22.47
CA THR A 271 -20.43 1.61 23.50
C THR A 271 -21.84 1.92 22.97
N PRO A 272 -22.91 1.34 23.54
CA PRO A 272 -24.30 1.57 23.10
C PRO A 272 -24.73 3.05 23.08
N GLU A 273 -24.05 3.92 23.83
CA GLU A 273 -24.26 5.36 23.86
C GLU A 273 -23.71 6.08 22.61
N THR A 274 -22.90 5.40 21.79
CA THR A 274 -22.41 5.94 20.52
C THR A 274 -23.58 6.06 19.53
N ALA A 275 -23.86 7.26 19.05
CA ALA A 275 -24.94 7.46 18.10
C ALA A 275 -24.60 6.84 16.73
N VAL A 276 -25.49 5.95 16.27
CA VAL A 276 -25.43 5.25 14.98
C VAL A 276 -26.72 5.51 14.20
N ARG A 277 -26.60 5.90 12.92
CA ARG A 277 -27.75 6.21 12.06
C ARG A 277 -27.55 5.66 10.65
N GLU A 278 -28.63 5.36 9.93
CA GLU A 278 -28.54 4.92 8.53
C GLU A 278 -28.14 6.09 7.62
N ALA A 279 -27.12 5.90 6.77
CA ALA A 279 -26.57 6.94 5.90
C ALA A 279 -27.61 7.50 4.89
N ARG A 280 -28.60 6.70 4.52
CA ARG A 280 -29.72 7.15 3.66
C ARG A 280 -30.74 8.03 4.37
N GLU A 281 -30.71 8.10 5.69
CA GLU A 281 -31.70 8.84 6.51
C GLU A 281 -31.07 10.07 7.20
N VAL A 282 -29.74 10.20 7.22
CA VAL A 282 -29.07 11.33 7.85
C VAL A 282 -29.22 12.63 7.05
N THR A 283 -29.43 13.71 7.78
CA THR A 283 -29.45 15.10 7.30
C THR A 283 -28.03 15.67 7.17
N ALA A 284 -27.86 16.75 6.40
CA ALA A 284 -26.58 17.43 6.24
C ALA A 284 -26.04 18.03 7.56
N SER A 285 -26.91 18.38 8.52
CA SER A 285 -26.51 18.80 9.87
C SER A 285 -25.96 17.64 10.68
N GLU A 286 -26.62 16.48 10.64
CA GLU A 286 -26.18 15.28 11.37
C GLU A 286 -24.83 14.76 10.86
N VAL A 287 -24.60 14.79 9.53
CA VAL A 287 -23.28 14.48 8.96
C VAL A 287 -22.22 15.44 9.48
N ARG A 288 -22.51 16.75 9.45
CA ARG A 288 -21.57 17.78 9.90
C ARG A 288 -21.20 17.61 11.37
N ASP A 289 -22.19 17.35 12.22
CA ASP A 289 -21.98 17.16 13.65
C ASP A 289 -21.25 15.85 13.94
N GLY A 290 -21.63 14.75 13.27
CA GLY A 290 -20.93 13.46 13.37
C GLY A 290 -19.45 13.55 12.99
N VAL A 291 -19.15 14.21 11.87
CA VAL A 291 -17.76 14.44 11.42
C VAL A 291 -17.01 15.37 12.37
N ARG A 292 -17.66 16.41 12.92
CA ARG A 292 -17.02 17.33 13.88
C ARG A 292 -16.64 16.60 15.16
N GLU A 293 -17.48 15.71 15.68
CA GLU A 293 -17.17 14.91 16.87
C GLU A 293 -16.05 13.89 16.64
N LEU A 294 -16.03 13.25 15.47
CA LEU A 294 -14.90 12.40 15.07
C LEU A 294 -13.58 13.20 15.05
N VAL A 295 -13.59 14.37 14.42
CA VAL A 295 -12.40 15.24 14.36
C VAL A 295 -11.98 15.67 15.76
N ARG A 296 -12.92 16.12 16.59
CA ARG A 296 -12.64 16.50 17.99
C ARG A 296 -12.00 15.35 18.78
N THR A 297 -12.51 14.14 18.63
CA THR A 297 -11.92 12.93 19.26
C THR A 297 -10.47 12.73 18.82
N LEU A 298 -10.19 12.84 17.52
CA LEU A 298 -8.82 12.72 16.98
C LEU A 298 -7.90 13.84 17.49
N GLN A 299 -8.44 15.05 17.68
CA GLN A 299 -7.70 16.19 18.23
C GLN A 299 -7.30 15.96 19.68
N GLU A 300 -8.21 15.49 20.53
CA GLU A 300 -7.93 15.23 21.94
C GLU A 300 -6.90 14.10 22.13
N LEU A 301 -7.04 13.01 21.36
CA LEU A 301 -6.04 11.94 21.29
C LEU A 301 -4.66 12.47 20.90
N SER A 302 -4.60 13.27 19.84
CA SER A 302 -3.34 13.77 19.27
C SER A 302 -2.69 14.82 20.16
N ALA A 303 -3.46 15.71 20.80
CA ALA A 303 -2.95 16.70 21.74
C ALA A 303 -2.29 16.03 22.94
N THR A 304 -2.93 14.99 23.52
CA THR A 304 -2.34 14.24 24.63
C THR A 304 -1.09 13.47 24.20
N PHE A 305 -1.08 12.89 22.99
CA PHE A 305 0.14 12.29 22.44
C PHE A 305 1.27 13.31 22.30
N GLU A 306 0.98 14.49 21.74
CA GLU A 306 2.00 15.54 21.57
C GLU A 306 2.57 16.01 22.91
N LEU A 307 1.73 16.18 23.93
CA LEU A 307 2.14 16.56 25.28
C LEU A 307 3.03 15.50 25.95
N THR A 308 2.80 14.21 25.69
CA THR A 308 3.58 13.12 26.30
C THR A 308 4.88 12.83 25.58
N GLN A 309 4.93 13.00 24.25
CA GLN A 309 6.10 12.60 23.45
C GLN A 309 7.02 13.77 23.09
N PHE A 310 6.50 14.98 22.93
CA PHE A 310 7.28 16.13 22.46
C PHE A 310 7.39 17.19 23.56
N GLY A 311 8.63 17.58 23.89
CA GLY A 311 8.86 18.71 24.80
C GLY A 311 8.27 20.02 24.25
N GLU A 312 8.08 21.02 25.12
CA GLU A 312 7.48 22.32 24.76
C GLU A 312 8.20 23.04 23.60
N ARG A 313 9.50 22.76 23.42
CA ARG A 313 10.35 23.39 22.40
C ARG A 313 10.47 22.59 21.09
N ASP A 314 9.95 21.35 21.03
CA ASP A 314 10.07 20.50 19.83
C ASP A 314 8.96 20.80 18.82
N ARG A 315 9.02 21.99 18.23
CA ARG A 315 8.06 22.43 17.20
C ARG A 315 8.18 21.63 15.90
N ALA A 316 9.41 21.23 15.54
CA ALA A 316 9.68 20.48 14.32
C ALA A 316 9.05 19.08 14.39
N GLY A 317 9.25 18.33 15.48
CA GLY A 317 8.67 17.00 15.67
C GLY A 317 7.14 17.03 15.68
N ARG A 318 6.52 18.04 16.30
CA ARG A 318 5.05 18.25 16.25
C ARG A 318 4.56 18.53 14.83
N GLY A 319 5.26 19.39 14.07
CA GLY A 319 4.92 19.69 12.68
C GLY A 319 4.97 18.45 11.79
N GLU A 320 6.02 17.63 11.92
CA GLU A 320 6.16 16.36 11.20
C GLU A 320 5.04 15.36 11.56
N PHE A 321 4.72 15.24 12.85
CA PHE A 321 3.64 14.38 13.32
C PHE A 321 2.27 14.80 12.75
N ARG A 322 1.93 16.09 12.79
CA ARG A 322 0.68 16.63 12.23
C ARG A 322 0.61 16.43 10.71
N ALA A 323 1.72 16.60 10.01
CA ALA A 323 1.80 16.30 8.58
C ALA A 323 1.53 14.82 8.30
N ALA A 324 2.14 13.91 9.07
CA ALA A 324 1.89 12.47 8.95
C ALA A 324 0.43 12.10 9.30
N MET A 325 -0.18 12.75 10.28
CA MET A 325 -1.59 12.57 10.61
C MET A 325 -2.52 12.99 9.46
N ARG A 326 -2.27 14.16 8.84
CA ARG A 326 -3.01 14.59 7.64
C ARG A 326 -2.88 13.60 6.49
N GLN A 327 -1.71 12.98 6.31
CA GLN A 327 -1.50 11.92 5.32
C GLN A 327 -2.33 10.67 5.63
N VAL A 328 -2.46 10.28 6.91
CA VAL A 328 -3.32 9.16 7.31
C VAL A 328 -4.79 9.47 7.02
N ILE A 329 -5.28 10.65 7.41
CA ILE A 329 -6.66 11.09 7.13
C ILE A 329 -6.93 11.09 5.63
N SER A 330 -6.04 11.70 4.85
CA SER A 330 -6.15 11.71 3.39
C SER A 330 -6.20 10.29 2.84
N ALA A 331 -5.32 9.39 3.28
CA ALA A 331 -5.29 8.01 2.79
C ALA A 331 -6.56 7.21 3.15
N GLU A 332 -7.16 7.45 4.32
CA GLU A 332 -8.38 6.75 4.75
C GLU A 332 -9.66 7.29 4.08
N LEU A 333 -9.69 8.58 3.71
CA LEU A 333 -10.82 9.20 3.01
C LEU A 333 -10.62 9.29 1.49
N ARG A 334 -9.56 8.66 0.98
CA ARG A 334 -9.29 8.55 -0.46
C ARG A 334 -10.07 7.40 -1.10
N ASP A 335 -10.55 7.65 -2.31
CA ASP A 335 -11.20 6.65 -3.18
C ASP A 335 -12.44 6.08 -2.49
N LEU A 336 -13.30 6.97 -2.00
CA LEU A 336 -14.59 6.61 -1.44
C LEU A 336 -15.57 6.24 -2.56
N GLU A 337 -16.50 5.34 -2.27
CA GLU A 337 -17.64 5.11 -3.14
C GLU A 337 -18.42 6.41 -3.35
N THR A 338 -18.96 6.60 -4.57
CA THR A 338 -19.65 7.86 -4.94
C THR A 338 -20.76 8.20 -3.95
N GLY A 339 -21.60 7.22 -3.55
CA GLY A 339 -22.65 7.47 -2.56
C GLY A 339 -22.13 7.89 -1.18
N SER A 340 -21.00 7.33 -0.73
CA SER A 340 -20.37 7.72 0.54
C SER A 340 -19.71 9.09 0.46
N ALA A 341 -19.08 9.41 -0.67
CA ALA A 341 -18.54 10.74 -0.94
C ALA A 341 -19.65 11.81 -0.99
N ASP A 342 -20.80 11.48 -1.58
CA ASP A 342 -21.98 12.36 -1.64
C ASP A 342 -22.51 12.68 -0.23
N VAL A 343 -22.56 11.68 0.66
CA VAL A 343 -22.91 11.88 2.08
C VAL A 343 -21.94 12.86 2.74
N LEU A 344 -20.65 12.79 2.42
CA LEU A 344 -19.58 13.65 2.97
C LEU A 344 -19.29 14.92 2.14
N SER A 345 -20.18 15.30 1.22
CA SER A 345 -19.98 16.48 0.34
C SER A 345 -20.25 17.83 1.03
N GLY A 346 -20.81 17.80 2.25
CA GLY A 346 -21.22 18.97 3.02
C GLY A 346 -20.07 19.80 3.61
N ASN A 347 -20.41 20.93 4.24
CA ASN A 347 -19.43 21.82 4.88
C ASN A 347 -19.01 21.30 6.27
N HIS A 348 -17.92 20.53 6.33
CA HIS A 348 -17.34 19.97 7.55
C HIS A 348 -15.79 19.90 7.48
N PRO A 349 -15.08 19.72 8.61
CA PRO A 349 -13.61 19.81 8.63
C PRO A 349 -12.88 18.78 7.76
N LEU A 350 -13.48 17.62 7.49
CA LEU A 350 -12.87 16.57 6.65
C LEU A 350 -13.10 16.74 5.14
N ARG A 351 -13.84 17.78 4.70
CA ARG A 351 -14.29 17.91 3.30
C ARG A 351 -13.12 17.94 2.31
N GLY A 352 -12.03 18.60 2.67
CA GLY A 352 -10.83 18.68 1.82
C GLY A 352 -10.06 17.36 1.66
N PHE A 353 -10.41 16.32 2.43
CA PHE A 353 -9.80 14.99 2.34
C PHE A 353 -10.68 13.97 1.62
N VAL A 354 -11.96 14.28 1.41
CA VAL A 354 -12.92 13.43 0.70
C VAL A 354 -12.52 13.38 -0.76
N HIS A 355 -12.20 12.18 -1.25
CA HIS A 355 -11.81 11.96 -2.64
C HIS A 355 -12.55 10.75 -3.21
N THR A 356 -13.04 10.88 -4.44
CA THR A 356 -13.69 9.80 -5.19
C THR A 356 -13.27 9.87 -6.65
N VAL A 357 -13.13 8.71 -7.30
CA VAL A 357 -12.92 8.62 -8.74
C VAL A 357 -14.14 7.92 -9.33
N PRO A 358 -14.96 8.61 -10.15
CA PRO A 358 -16.09 7.99 -10.81
C PRO A 358 -15.65 6.77 -11.64
N ALA A 359 -16.42 5.67 -11.59
CA ALA A 359 -16.07 4.44 -12.29
C ALA A 359 -15.92 4.62 -13.81
N GLU A 360 -16.69 5.54 -14.40
CA GLU A 360 -16.62 5.89 -15.82
C GLU A 360 -15.30 6.60 -16.17
N GLN A 361 -14.86 7.54 -15.34
CA GLN A 361 -13.55 8.21 -15.49
C GLN A 361 -12.40 7.21 -15.34
N ASP A 362 -12.47 6.33 -14.34
CA ASP A 362 -11.44 5.31 -14.09
C ASP A 362 -11.25 4.37 -15.30
N GLU A 363 -12.33 3.80 -15.85
CA GLU A 363 -12.24 2.91 -17.01
C GLU A 363 -11.74 3.66 -18.25
N LEU A 364 -12.13 4.92 -18.43
CA LEU A 364 -11.69 5.74 -19.57
C LEU A 364 -10.17 5.97 -19.55
N LEU A 365 -9.62 6.44 -18.43
CA LEU A 365 -8.18 6.70 -18.31
C LEU A 365 -7.37 5.39 -18.42
N ARG A 366 -7.87 4.29 -17.83
CA ARG A 366 -7.26 2.95 -17.96
C ARG A 366 -7.30 2.42 -19.38
N ARG A 367 -8.35 2.72 -20.15
CA ARG A 367 -8.45 2.36 -21.57
C ARG A 367 -7.36 3.07 -22.37
N VAL A 368 -7.13 4.37 -22.15
CA VAL A 368 -6.03 5.11 -22.80
C VAL A 368 -4.68 4.45 -22.50
N LEU A 369 -4.38 4.18 -21.23
CA LEU A 369 -3.13 3.52 -20.83
C LEU A 369 -2.96 2.15 -21.50
N ARG A 370 -4.02 1.32 -21.53
CA ARG A 370 -4.00 0.00 -22.17
C ARG A 370 -3.69 0.10 -23.66
N THR A 371 -4.31 1.05 -24.36
CA THR A 371 -4.06 1.27 -25.80
C THR A 371 -2.63 1.75 -26.07
N VAL A 372 -2.07 2.63 -25.23
CA VAL A 372 -0.65 3.03 -25.31
C VAL A 372 0.26 1.80 -25.14
N GLN A 373 0.02 0.97 -24.12
CA GLN A 373 0.81 -0.25 -23.88
C GLN A 373 0.73 -1.24 -25.05
N GLU A 374 -0.46 -1.46 -25.60
CA GLU A 374 -0.69 -2.34 -26.76
C GLU A 374 0.06 -1.86 -27.99
N ARG A 375 -0.04 -0.56 -28.33
CA ARG A 375 0.68 0.05 -29.47
C ARG A 375 2.19 0.03 -29.28
N THR A 376 2.68 0.36 -28.08
CA THR A 376 4.11 0.23 -27.72
C THR A 376 4.59 -1.22 -27.91
N ARG A 377 3.78 -2.22 -27.55
CA ARG A 377 4.12 -3.64 -27.72
C ARG A 377 4.16 -4.07 -29.18
N LEU A 378 3.24 -3.59 -30.01
CA LEU A 378 3.23 -3.87 -31.45
C LEU A 378 4.48 -3.30 -32.12
N ARG A 379 4.88 -2.08 -31.75
CA ARG A 379 6.10 -1.42 -32.25
C ARG A 379 7.39 -2.21 -31.98
N ARG A 380 7.42 -3.07 -30.96
CA ARG A 380 8.57 -3.97 -30.69
C ARG A 380 8.84 -4.93 -31.86
N TRP A 381 7.78 -5.35 -32.54
CA TRP A 381 7.84 -6.35 -33.61
C TRP A 381 7.66 -5.74 -35.00
N ASN A 382 7.10 -4.54 -35.08
CA ASN A 382 7.01 -3.77 -36.32
C ASN A 382 7.61 -2.37 -36.12
N ARG A 383 8.83 -2.18 -36.63
CA ARG A 383 9.64 -0.98 -36.42
C ARG A 383 9.15 0.24 -37.20
N GLU A 384 8.26 0.05 -38.18
CA GLU A 384 7.66 1.12 -38.99
C GLU A 384 6.49 1.83 -38.28
N LEU A 385 6.09 1.35 -37.09
CA LEU A 385 5.03 1.98 -36.32
C LEU A 385 5.56 3.16 -35.50
N GLY A 386 4.86 4.29 -35.59
CA GLY A 386 5.14 5.48 -34.79
C GLY A 386 4.99 5.25 -33.28
N GLN A 387 5.61 6.12 -32.47
CA GLN A 387 5.48 6.05 -31.01
C GLN A 387 4.08 6.50 -30.57
N PRO A 388 3.37 5.74 -29.70
CA PRO A 388 2.05 6.15 -29.25
C PRO A 388 2.10 7.44 -28.43
N ALA A 389 1.20 8.39 -28.68
CA ALA A 389 1.16 9.68 -28.00
C ALA A 389 -0.22 10.07 -27.44
N VAL A 390 -0.20 10.78 -26.31
CA VAL A 390 -1.37 11.41 -25.68
C VAL A 390 -1.19 12.91 -25.69
N VAL A 391 -2.23 13.61 -26.10
CA VAL A 391 -2.24 15.07 -26.27
C VAL A 391 -3.12 15.66 -25.18
N ILE A 392 -2.61 16.67 -24.48
CA ILE A 392 -3.30 17.32 -23.38
C ILE A 392 -3.30 18.83 -23.61
N ASP A 393 -4.49 19.41 -23.68
CA ASP A 393 -4.64 20.86 -23.76
C ASP A 393 -4.25 21.55 -22.44
N LEU A 394 -3.52 22.66 -22.56
CA LEU A 394 -3.02 23.45 -21.44
C LEU A 394 -4.15 24.17 -20.69
N GLU A 395 -5.19 24.65 -21.41
CA GLU A 395 -6.36 25.30 -20.77
C GLU A 395 -7.15 24.27 -19.97
N ALA A 396 -7.35 23.07 -20.52
CA ALA A 396 -7.99 21.93 -19.84
C ALA A 396 -7.33 21.52 -18.50
N CYS A 397 -6.07 21.91 -18.26
CA CYS A 397 -5.31 21.52 -17.07
C CYS A 397 -5.14 22.63 -16.01
N GLY A 398 -5.73 23.81 -16.22
CA GLY A 398 -5.52 24.97 -15.34
C GLY A 398 -4.07 25.49 -15.33
N LEU A 399 -3.29 25.14 -16.36
CA LEU A 399 -1.88 25.54 -16.51
C LEU A 399 -1.73 26.94 -17.14
N VAL A 400 -2.82 27.52 -17.62
CA VAL A 400 -2.91 28.86 -18.20
C VAL A 400 -4.08 29.58 -17.52
N PRO A 401 -3.94 30.88 -17.15
CA PRO A 401 -5.06 31.65 -16.62
C PRO A 401 -6.26 31.64 -17.58
N GLU A 402 -7.48 31.47 -17.07
CA GLU A 402 -8.69 31.53 -17.89
C GLU A 402 -8.69 32.79 -18.77
N ARG A 403 -9.02 32.63 -20.05
CA ARG A 403 -9.33 33.77 -20.93
C ARG A 403 -10.47 34.56 -20.28
N THR A 404 -10.13 35.71 -19.72
CA THR A 404 -11.12 36.75 -19.47
C THR A 404 -11.64 37.18 -20.84
N VAL A 405 -12.81 36.65 -21.21
CA VAL A 405 -13.56 37.18 -22.35
C VAL A 405 -13.76 38.66 -22.06
N PRO A 406 -13.25 39.59 -22.89
CA PRO A 406 -13.51 41.00 -22.68
C PRO A 406 -15.02 41.21 -22.69
N PRO A 407 -15.61 41.92 -21.71
CA PRO A 407 -17.02 42.25 -21.73
C PRO A 407 -17.24 43.22 -22.90
N GLY A 408 -17.55 42.69 -24.09
CA GLY A 408 -17.63 43.49 -25.30
C GLY A 408 -17.96 42.74 -26.60
N GLN A 409 -18.05 41.41 -26.61
CA GLN A 409 -18.44 40.64 -27.80
C GLN A 409 -19.68 39.76 -27.60
N ALA A 410 -20.64 40.24 -26.80
CA ALA A 410 -22.04 39.84 -26.91
C ALA A 410 -22.79 40.98 -27.63
N GLY A 411 -22.54 41.13 -28.92
CA GLY A 411 -23.25 42.09 -29.76
C GLY A 411 -24.43 41.42 -30.43
N SER A 412 -25.63 41.59 -29.88
CA SER A 412 -26.85 41.98 -30.62
C SER A 412 -28.05 42.05 -29.66
N GLU A 413 -28.29 43.22 -29.07
CA GLU A 413 -29.63 43.59 -28.63
C GLU A 413 -30.49 43.96 -29.85
N PRO A 414 -31.81 43.74 -29.73
CA PRO A 414 -32.74 44.83 -29.97
C PRO A 414 -33.76 44.93 -28.83
N PHE A 415 -33.87 46.09 -28.17
CA PHE A 415 -35.05 46.97 -28.23
C PHE A 415 -34.92 48.18 -27.28
N ARG A 416 -35.21 49.36 -27.83
CA ARG A 416 -35.22 50.68 -27.17
C ARG A 416 -36.56 50.99 -26.48
N ASN A 417 -36.45 51.81 -25.41
CA ASN A 417 -37.36 52.90 -24.93
C ASN A 417 -38.71 52.47 -24.31
N ARG A 418 -39.27 53.05 -23.22
CA ARG A 418 -39.23 54.33 -22.45
C ARG A 418 -39.75 53.95 -21.03
N SER A 419 -39.49 54.57 -19.88
CA SER A 419 -39.55 55.96 -19.36
C SER A 419 -38.94 55.87 -17.94
N ASP A 420 -38.17 56.80 -17.38
CA ASP A 420 -38.61 58.08 -16.82
C ASP A 420 -37.39 58.85 -16.26
N GLY A 421 -37.43 60.18 -16.41
CA GLY A 421 -37.05 61.18 -15.41
C GLY A 421 -35.70 61.11 -14.69
N ASP A 422 -34.71 61.81 -15.24
CA ASP A 422 -33.60 62.48 -14.53
C ASP A 422 -34.15 63.53 -13.50
N PRO A 423 -33.38 64.11 -12.53
CA PRO A 423 -31.96 64.45 -12.71
C PRO A 423 -30.98 64.51 -11.49
N PHE A 424 -29.68 64.45 -11.84
CA PHE A 424 -28.48 65.06 -11.19
C PHE A 424 -27.93 64.47 -9.86
N PRO A 425 -26.59 64.56 -9.56
CA PRO A 425 -25.67 65.69 -9.89
C PRO A 425 -24.21 65.40 -10.36
N HIS A 426 -23.63 66.45 -10.98
CA HIS A 426 -22.25 67.02 -10.95
C HIS A 426 -21.00 66.10 -10.88
N SER A 427 -20.14 66.07 -11.92
CA SER A 427 -18.98 66.98 -12.18
C SER A 427 -17.79 66.73 -11.22
N LEU A 428 -16.60 66.26 -11.65
CA LEU A 428 -15.61 66.95 -12.46
C LEU A 428 -14.55 65.98 -13.06
N ALA A 429 -14.23 66.17 -14.34
CA ALA A 429 -13.02 65.68 -15.04
C ALA A 429 -11.98 66.83 -15.10
N ARG A 430 -10.66 66.61 -15.24
CA ARG A 430 -9.81 66.44 -16.46
C ARG A 430 -8.40 66.93 -16.04
N GLY A 431 -7.26 66.63 -16.66
CA GLY A 431 -6.86 65.98 -17.91
C GLY A 431 -5.31 65.80 -17.84
N GLU A 432 -4.75 64.76 -18.46
CA GLU A 432 -4.16 64.72 -19.80
C GLU A 432 -2.70 65.21 -19.98
N SER A 433 -2.03 64.49 -20.89
CA SER A 433 -0.75 64.74 -21.59
C SER A 433 0.53 64.18 -20.91
N SER A 434 1.62 63.80 -21.58
CA SER A 434 1.93 63.23 -22.91
C SER A 434 3.48 63.11 -23.01
N ASN A 435 3.99 62.27 -23.91
CA ASN A 435 5.29 62.42 -24.63
C ASN A 435 6.66 61.95 -24.04
N ARG A 436 7.19 60.93 -24.75
CA ARG A 436 8.43 60.87 -25.56
C ARG A 436 9.84 60.76 -24.94
N ARG A 437 10.51 59.67 -25.40
CA ARG A 437 11.87 59.53 -26.00
C ARG A 437 13.11 59.96 -25.18
N SER A 438 14.08 59.06 -25.00
CA SER A 438 15.21 58.80 -25.93
C SER A 438 16.37 58.04 -25.23
N SER A 439 17.19 57.43 -26.07
CA SER A 439 18.37 56.58 -25.86
C SER A 439 19.69 57.35 -25.67
N GLY A 440 20.72 56.71 -25.08
CA GLY A 440 22.10 56.85 -25.57
C GLY A 440 23.24 57.06 -24.55
N ALA A 441 23.97 55.96 -24.26
CA ALA A 441 25.44 55.76 -24.23
C ALA A 441 26.45 56.61 -23.41
N ALA A 442 27.44 55.85 -22.88
CA ALA A 442 28.90 56.09 -22.75
C ALA A 442 29.48 56.08 -21.30
N GLY A 443 30.54 55.27 -21.10
CA GLY A 443 31.28 55.03 -19.83
C GLY A 443 32.27 56.16 -19.46
N PRO A 444 33.39 55.94 -18.70
CA PRO A 444 34.19 54.69 -18.66
C PRO A 444 34.89 54.33 -17.29
N GLU A 445 35.75 53.30 -17.37
CA GLU A 445 37.01 53.04 -16.62
C GLU A 445 37.08 52.17 -15.33
N LEU A 446 38.14 51.35 -15.35
CA LEU A 446 38.60 50.16 -14.57
C LEU A 446 39.51 50.59 -13.36
N PRO A 447 40.22 49.72 -12.57
CA PRO A 447 40.54 48.28 -12.73
C PRO A 447 40.54 47.35 -11.48
N HIS A 448 40.63 46.04 -11.82
CA HIS A 448 41.03 44.78 -11.13
C HIS A 448 42.21 44.79 -10.12
N PRO A 449 42.71 43.64 -9.56
CA PRO A 449 42.24 42.23 -9.49
C PRO A 449 42.43 41.55 -8.09
N GLU A 450 42.05 40.28 -7.93
CA GLU A 450 42.96 39.30 -7.29
C GLU A 450 42.63 37.86 -7.70
N SER A 451 43.68 37.07 -7.90
CA SER A 451 43.70 35.68 -8.35
C SER A 451 44.82 34.93 -7.63
N VAL A 452 44.71 33.59 -7.61
CA VAL A 452 45.78 32.55 -7.57
C VAL A 452 45.69 31.56 -6.38
N LEU A 453 45.32 30.32 -6.75
CA LEU A 453 45.92 28.99 -6.48
C LEU A 453 46.69 28.75 -5.16
N SER A 454 46.54 27.59 -4.51
CA SER A 454 47.19 26.31 -4.86
C SER A 454 47.04 25.22 -3.77
N GLU A 455 47.48 24.01 -4.14
CA GLU A 455 47.25 22.67 -3.58
C GLU A 455 48.15 22.24 -2.39
N GLY A 456 47.86 21.05 -1.81
CA GLY A 456 48.82 20.16 -1.11
C GLY A 456 48.33 19.68 0.27
N SER A 457 47.81 18.45 0.46
CA SER A 457 48.46 17.12 0.55
C SER A 457 48.85 16.65 1.97
N ARG A 458 48.11 15.61 2.43
CA ARG A 458 48.49 14.38 3.16
C ARG A 458 49.41 14.41 4.40
N SER A 459 48.96 13.76 5.49
CA SER A 459 49.40 12.42 5.99
C SER A 459 49.01 12.24 7.49
N GLU A 460 48.15 11.27 7.83
CA GLU A 460 48.45 10.02 8.58
C GLU A 460 48.81 10.16 10.08
N GLY A 461 48.08 9.43 10.94
CA GLY A 461 48.39 9.32 12.36
C GLY A 461 47.31 8.67 13.24
N PHE A 462 47.18 7.35 13.12
CA PHE A 462 46.84 6.32 14.14
C PHE A 462 45.96 6.63 15.40
N ARG A 463 44.97 5.74 15.59
CA ARG A 463 44.14 5.39 16.79
C ARG A 463 44.98 4.84 17.98
N PRO A 464 44.46 4.55 19.21
CA PRO A 464 43.09 4.11 19.55
C PRO A 464 42.46 4.49 20.92
N GLU A 465 41.15 4.17 21.00
CA GLU A 465 40.29 3.66 22.08
C GLU A 465 40.67 3.81 23.58
N GLY A 466 39.68 4.16 24.41
CA GLY A 466 39.66 3.79 25.83
C GLY A 466 38.76 4.62 26.75
N SER A 467 37.53 4.15 26.98
CA SER A 467 36.81 4.09 28.28
C SER A 467 36.81 5.28 29.28
N HIS A 468 35.58 5.80 29.50
CA HIS A 468 34.91 6.17 30.78
C HIS A 468 35.51 5.66 32.13
N PRO A 469 35.03 6.08 33.33
CA PRO A 469 34.18 7.23 33.75
C PRO A 469 34.62 7.90 35.10
N GLU A 470 33.74 8.76 35.65
CA GLU A 470 33.46 8.99 37.09
C GLU A 470 33.91 10.29 37.80
N ASN A 471 32.88 11.09 38.13
CA ASN A 471 32.45 11.52 39.47
C ASN A 471 33.27 12.50 40.34
N HIS A 472 32.69 13.72 40.42
CA HIS A 472 32.32 14.47 41.64
C HIS A 472 33.46 14.99 42.59
N PRO A 473 33.19 15.85 43.61
CA PRO A 473 31.93 16.49 44.06
C PRO A 473 32.02 17.99 44.51
N PHE A 474 30.86 18.56 44.93
CA PHE A 474 30.57 19.47 46.09
C PHE A 474 31.42 20.77 46.31
N GLU A 475 30.98 21.92 46.85
CA GLU A 475 29.71 22.57 47.25
C GLU A 475 30.08 23.98 47.80
N LEU A 476 29.05 24.82 48.03
CA LEU A 476 28.94 25.88 49.07
C LEU A 476 29.56 27.29 48.90
N CYS A 477 28.62 28.22 48.70
CA CYS A 477 28.37 29.49 49.44
C CYS A 477 29.42 30.61 49.51
N ARG A 478 29.00 31.85 49.16
CA ARG A 478 28.55 32.90 50.12
C ARG A 478 28.33 34.29 49.47
N PHE A 479 27.26 34.96 49.93
CA PHE A 479 27.06 36.40 50.27
C PHE A 479 27.32 37.50 49.21
N GLU A 480 26.28 38.27 48.82
CA GLU A 480 25.87 39.63 49.32
C GLU A 480 26.88 40.73 48.92
N SER A 481 26.56 41.98 48.56
CA SER A 481 25.40 42.90 48.58
C SER A 481 25.82 44.12 47.72
N SER A 482 24.95 44.89 47.05
CA SER A 482 24.41 46.21 47.45
C SER A 482 24.10 46.97 46.13
N ARG A 483 22.85 47.36 45.85
CA ARG A 483 22.16 48.64 46.14
C ARG A 483 22.85 49.90 45.57
N ASP A 484 22.17 50.59 44.64
CA ASP A 484 21.48 51.86 44.93
C ASP A 484 20.59 52.34 43.77
N GLU A 485 19.38 52.84 44.12
CA GLU A 485 18.36 53.51 43.30
C GLU A 485 18.65 55.05 43.20
N PRO A 486 17.72 56.04 43.05
CA PRO A 486 16.28 56.07 42.69
C PRO A 486 15.78 57.28 41.83
N GLY A 487 14.46 57.26 41.56
CA GLY A 487 13.60 58.46 41.42
C GLY A 487 12.93 58.58 40.04
N GLY A 488 11.61 58.54 39.84
CA GLY A 488 10.43 58.92 40.64
C GLY A 488 9.59 59.88 39.76
N ALA A 489 8.26 60.02 39.77
CA ALA A 489 7.13 59.32 40.37
C ALA A 489 5.84 59.94 39.75
N ARG A 490 4.72 59.20 39.75
CA ARG A 490 3.29 59.60 39.99
C ARG A 490 2.29 58.93 39.04
N GLY A 491 1.54 57.97 39.58
CA GLY A 491 0.33 57.33 39.02
C GLY A 491 -0.95 58.16 39.24
N PRO A 492 -2.13 57.58 39.56
CA PRO A 492 -2.57 56.18 39.51
C PRO A 492 -3.96 55.99 38.83
N ARG A 493 -4.40 54.74 38.58
CA ARG A 493 -5.74 54.21 38.97
C ARG A 493 -6.03 52.80 38.41
N PHE A 494 -6.69 52.02 39.28
CA PHE A 494 -7.21 50.66 39.15
C PHE A 494 -8.10 50.40 37.92
N ARG A 495 -7.99 49.19 37.32
CA ARG A 495 -9.10 48.22 37.15
C ARG A 495 -8.66 46.94 36.44
N GLY A 496 -9.13 45.80 36.94
CA GLY A 496 -9.57 44.67 36.11
C GLY A 496 -8.57 43.54 35.90
N ARG A 497 -8.57 42.56 36.82
CA ARG A 497 -8.25 41.17 36.47
C ARG A 497 -9.12 40.76 35.28
N SER A 498 -8.50 40.50 34.13
CA SER A 498 -9.14 39.78 33.02
C SER A 498 -8.41 38.45 32.83
N SER A 499 -9.22 37.40 33.02
CA SER A 499 -9.08 36.02 32.60
C SER A 499 -7.85 35.65 31.76
N HIS A 500 -7.09 34.69 32.28
CA HIS A 500 -6.22 33.80 31.50
C HIS A 500 -6.92 33.39 30.20
N ARG A 501 -6.39 33.85 29.06
CA ARG A 501 -6.74 33.30 27.74
C ARG A 501 -6.33 31.83 27.73
N ALA A 502 -7.31 30.98 27.46
CA ALA A 502 -7.14 29.56 27.22
C ALA A 502 -6.14 29.32 26.07
N ALA A 503 -5.45 28.18 26.17
CA ALA A 503 -4.48 27.67 25.22
C ALA A 503 -4.96 27.78 23.76
N GLU A 504 -4.06 28.28 22.90
CA GLU A 504 -4.17 28.21 21.45
C GLU A 504 -4.53 26.79 21.02
N SER A 505 -5.64 26.67 20.29
CA SER A 505 -6.18 25.38 19.89
C SER A 505 -5.26 24.71 18.86
N VAL A 506 -4.98 23.43 19.07
CA VAL A 506 -4.07 22.61 18.25
C VAL A 506 -4.62 22.36 16.84
N TRP A 507 -5.86 22.81 16.56
CA TRP A 507 -6.59 22.63 15.31
C TRP A 507 -7.51 23.83 14.97
N ASP A 508 -7.11 25.06 15.29
CA ASP A 508 -7.51 26.17 14.43
C ASP A 508 -6.57 26.12 13.22
N PRO A 509 -7.02 25.72 12.01
CA PRO A 509 -6.30 26.19 10.84
C PRO A 509 -6.25 27.72 10.99
N PRO A 510 -5.08 28.37 10.85
CA PRO A 510 -5.05 29.81 10.76
C PRO A 510 -6.12 30.20 9.76
N THR A 511 -7.03 31.10 10.13
CA THR A 511 -8.09 31.55 9.22
C THR A 511 -7.49 32.16 7.94
N ALA A 512 -6.18 32.48 7.97
CA ALA A 512 -5.33 32.81 6.84
C ALA A 512 -4.94 31.60 5.93
N GLU A 513 -4.65 30.41 6.48
CA GLU A 513 -4.36 29.19 5.68
C GLU A 513 -5.63 28.59 5.04
N LEU A 514 -6.81 28.76 5.66
CA LEU A 514 -8.09 28.46 5.00
C LEU A 514 -8.43 29.43 3.88
N ALA A 515 -7.97 30.69 3.96
CA ALA A 515 -8.06 31.63 2.85
C ALA A 515 -7.10 31.24 1.70
N GLU A 516 -5.93 30.67 1.99
CA GLU A 516 -5.05 30.08 0.96
C GLU A 516 -5.66 28.82 0.30
N LEU A 517 -6.50 28.06 1.01
CA LEU A 517 -7.27 26.93 0.46
C LEU A 517 -8.52 27.35 -0.34
N HIS A 518 -8.92 28.62 -0.27
CA HIS A 518 -10.09 29.18 -0.99
C HIS A 518 -9.75 30.32 -1.94
N THR A 519 -8.46 30.65 -2.07
CA THR A 519 -7.98 31.44 -3.20
C THR A 519 -7.79 30.45 -4.35
N PRO A 520 -8.41 30.63 -5.53
CA PRO A 520 -8.00 29.88 -6.70
C PRO A 520 -6.53 30.19 -6.94
N ILE A 521 -5.65 29.27 -6.58
CA ILE A 521 -4.23 29.39 -6.85
C ILE A 521 -4.12 29.30 -8.37
N THR A 522 -3.98 30.45 -9.00
CA THR A 522 -3.52 30.52 -10.39
C THR A 522 -2.17 29.80 -10.44
N GLY A 523 -2.11 28.63 -11.10
CA GLY A 523 -0.89 27.85 -11.28
C GLY A 523 -0.78 26.49 -10.56
N THR A 524 -1.87 25.88 -10.08
CA THR A 524 -1.85 24.46 -9.64
C THR A 524 -2.22 23.51 -10.76
N VAL A 525 -1.39 22.48 -10.99
CA VAL A 525 -1.67 21.40 -11.94
C VAL A 525 -2.93 20.64 -11.54
N GLY A 526 -3.78 20.30 -12.52
CA GLY A 526 -4.95 19.44 -12.30
C GLY A 526 -4.62 18.14 -11.54
N ALA A 527 -5.53 17.73 -10.64
CA ALA A 527 -5.33 16.56 -9.79
C ALA A 527 -5.04 15.30 -10.62
N GLY A 528 -4.05 14.51 -10.19
CA GLY A 528 -3.62 13.27 -10.86
C GLY A 528 -2.75 13.45 -12.12
N LEU A 529 -2.67 14.65 -12.70
CA LEU A 529 -2.00 14.85 -14.00
C LEU A 529 -0.53 14.43 -14.01
N PRO A 530 0.34 14.81 -13.04
CA PRO A 530 1.73 14.38 -13.06
C PRO A 530 1.85 12.85 -13.08
N ARG A 531 1.02 12.16 -12.29
CA ARG A 531 1.03 10.70 -12.23
C ARG A 531 0.60 10.08 -13.55
N PHE A 532 -0.48 10.59 -14.15
CA PHE A 532 -0.94 10.12 -15.45
C PHE A 532 0.12 10.30 -16.54
N VAL A 533 0.85 11.42 -16.54
CA VAL A 533 1.96 11.66 -17.46
C VAL A 533 3.07 10.61 -17.29
N TRP A 534 3.45 10.31 -16.05
CA TRP A 534 4.43 9.27 -15.77
C TRP A 534 3.93 7.87 -16.16
N ASP A 535 2.67 7.54 -15.90
CA ASP A 535 2.07 6.25 -16.30
C ASP A 535 2.11 6.05 -17.83
N ILE A 536 1.87 7.11 -18.62
CA ILE A 536 1.98 7.07 -20.09
C ILE A 536 3.44 6.90 -20.55
N ARG A 537 4.37 7.63 -19.94
CA ARG A 537 5.81 7.54 -20.27
C ARG A 537 6.40 6.19 -19.90
N ASP A 538 6.02 5.64 -18.75
CA ASP A 538 6.41 4.30 -18.28
C ASP A 538 5.94 3.24 -19.28
N ALA A 539 4.68 3.33 -19.73
CA ALA A 539 4.10 2.52 -20.80
C ALA A 539 4.77 2.67 -22.19
N GLY A 540 5.79 3.52 -22.32
CA GLY A 540 6.55 3.76 -23.55
C GLY A 540 5.89 4.77 -24.49
N GLY A 541 4.80 5.39 -24.06
CA GLY A 541 4.13 6.46 -24.79
C GLY A 541 4.80 7.82 -24.59
N ARG A 542 4.37 8.79 -25.39
CA ARG A 542 4.77 10.19 -25.31
C ARG A 542 3.59 11.04 -24.84
N VAL A 543 3.84 12.05 -24.01
CA VAL A 543 2.81 13.05 -23.65
C VAL A 543 3.21 14.39 -24.19
N VAL A 544 2.28 15.04 -24.89
CA VAL A 544 2.46 16.33 -25.53
C VAL A 544 1.44 17.30 -24.97
N PHE A 545 1.91 18.44 -24.49
CA PHE A 545 1.06 19.54 -24.05
C PHE A 545 0.94 20.55 -25.19
N CYS A 546 -0.29 20.91 -25.54
CA CYS A 546 -0.56 21.92 -26.56
C CYS A 546 -1.63 22.88 -26.07
N GLY A 547 -1.80 23.99 -26.78
CA GLY A 547 -2.83 24.98 -26.47
C GLY A 547 -2.46 26.30 -27.14
N PRO A 548 -3.39 27.23 -27.37
CA PRO A 548 -3.09 28.54 -27.92
C PRO A 548 -2.45 29.47 -26.87
N GLY A 549 -1.44 30.27 -27.22
CA GLY A 549 -0.87 31.20 -26.24
C GLY A 549 0.38 31.98 -26.66
N ALA A 550 0.72 32.98 -25.85
CA ALA A 550 1.98 33.71 -25.95
C ALA A 550 3.13 32.92 -25.31
N GLU A 551 4.38 33.20 -25.70
CA GLU A 551 5.61 32.60 -25.17
C GLU A 551 5.63 32.46 -23.64
N ARG A 552 5.27 33.55 -22.95
CA ARG A 552 5.15 33.62 -21.48
C ARG A 552 4.23 32.55 -20.86
N HIS A 553 3.19 32.09 -21.57
CA HIS A 553 2.28 31.05 -21.06
C HIS A 553 2.96 29.68 -21.06
N TYR A 554 3.77 29.38 -22.08
CA TYR A 554 4.53 28.13 -22.13
C TYR A 554 5.67 28.12 -21.13
N ASP A 555 6.35 29.25 -20.93
CA ASP A 555 7.38 29.38 -19.90
C ASP A 555 6.78 29.19 -18.50
N HIS A 556 5.60 29.76 -18.25
CA HIS A 556 4.86 29.55 -17.01
C HIS A 556 4.44 28.08 -16.85
N ALA A 557 3.80 27.48 -17.86
CA ALA A 557 3.38 26.09 -17.83
C ALA A 557 4.57 25.14 -17.57
N ARG A 558 5.72 25.42 -18.19
CA ARG A 558 6.97 24.66 -17.96
C ARG A 558 7.43 24.76 -16.51
N VAL A 559 7.47 25.96 -15.92
CA VAL A 559 7.83 26.15 -14.50
C VAL A 559 6.86 25.42 -13.57
N VAL A 560 5.56 25.48 -13.86
CA VAL A 560 4.53 24.81 -13.06
C VAL A 560 4.65 23.29 -13.15
N LEU A 561 4.86 22.74 -14.35
CA LEU A 561 5.06 21.29 -14.57
C LEU A 561 6.37 20.81 -13.96
N ASP A 562 7.47 21.56 -14.08
CA ASP A 562 8.76 21.25 -13.45
C ASP A 562 8.59 21.16 -11.92
N ARG A 563 7.91 22.14 -11.29
CA ARG A 563 7.61 22.13 -9.84
C ARG A 563 6.67 21.00 -9.43
N ALA A 564 5.82 20.53 -10.34
CA ALA A 564 4.92 19.40 -10.11
C ALA A 564 5.57 18.03 -10.37
N GLY A 565 6.86 17.99 -10.72
CA GLY A 565 7.60 16.75 -10.96
C GLY A 565 7.43 16.20 -12.37
N VAL A 566 7.03 17.02 -13.35
CA VAL A 566 7.03 16.71 -14.78
C VAL A 566 8.07 17.59 -15.49
N PRO A 567 9.37 17.36 -15.26
CA PRO A 567 10.39 18.20 -15.85
C PRO A 567 10.39 18.10 -17.37
N GLU A 568 10.67 19.24 -18.02
CA GLU A 568 10.89 19.33 -19.48
C GLU A 568 9.74 18.72 -20.31
N ALA A 569 8.51 19.09 -19.95
CA ALA A 569 7.32 18.71 -20.70
C ALA A 569 7.43 19.12 -22.18
N ASP A 570 6.99 18.24 -23.09
CA ASP A 570 6.95 18.51 -24.53
C ASP A 570 5.80 19.48 -24.81
N LEU A 571 6.13 20.76 -24.92
CA LEU A 571 5.17 21.85 -25.14
C LEU A 571 5.19 22.26 -26.62
N ILE A 572 4.05 22.12 -27.28
CA ILE A 572 3.87 22.57 -28.68
C ILE A 572 3.04 23.84 -28.69
N ARG A 573 3.58 24.87 -29.35
CA ARG A 573 2.88 26.14 -29.52
C ARG A 573 1.87 26.06 -30.66
N VAL A 574 0.61 26.38 -30.37
CA VAL A 574 -0.46 26.49 -31.37
C VAL A 574 -0.66 27.98 -31.72
N PRO A 575 -0.49 28.38 -33.00
CA PRO A 575 -0.68 29.78 -33.40
C PRO A 575 -2.12 30.25 -33.16
N LEU A 576 -2.28 31.48 -32.65
CA LEU A 576 -3.55 32.20 -32.67
C LEU A 576 -3.73 32.79 -34.09
N THR A 577 -4.35 32.06 -35.02
CA THR A 577 -4.66 32.60 -36.35
C THR A 577 -6.16 32.61 -36.61
N GLU A 578 -6.67 33.68 -37.23
CA GLU A 578 -8.09 33.94 -37.53
C GLU A 578 -8.71 32.99 -38.58
N ALA A 579 -7.93 32.07 -39.17
CA ALA A 579 -8.30 31.35 -40.39
C ALA A 579 -8.40 29.81 -40.26
N GLY A 580 -8.52 29.24 -39.06
CA GLY A 580 -8.77 27.81 -38.87
C GLY A 580 -9.21 27.49 -37.45
N SER A 581 -10.00 26.42 -37.27
CA SER A 581 -10.37 25.96 -35.92
C SER A 581 -9.12 25.49 -35.16
N ALA A 582 -9.04 25.73 -33.85
CA ALA A 582 -7.92 25.27 -33.02
C ALA A 582 -7.64 23.76 -33.19
N THR A 583 -8.69 22.99 -33.46
CA THR A 583 -8.68 21.56 -33.76
C THR A 583 -7.90 21.21 -35.04
N GLU A 584 -8.08 21.95 -36.14
CA GLU A 584 -7.37 21.70 -37.40
C GLU A 584 -5.87 21.95 -37.25
N TRP A 585 -5.48 22.96 -36.47
CA TRP A 585 -4.09 23.25 -36.15
C TRP A 585 -3.46 22.23 -35.21
N THR A 586 -4.20 21.75 -34.21
CA THR A 586 -3.76 20.63 -33.36
C THR A 586 -3.51 19.39 -34.21
N VAL A 587 -4.42 19.01 -35.10
CA VAL A 587 -4.24 17.87 -36.02
C VAL A 587 -3.06 18.07 -36.98
N HIS A 588 -2.88 19.29 -37.52
CA HIS A 588 -1.74 19.62 -38.38
C HIS A 588 -0.40 19.50 -37.64
N ARG A 589 -0.29 20.06 -36.43
CA ARG A 589 0.92 19.96 -35.60
C ARG A 589 1.18 18.55 -35.09
N LEU A 590 0.14 17.74 -34.87
CA LEU A 590 0.30 16.32 -34.54
C LEU A 590 0.94 15.54 -35.69
N ARG A 591 0.69 15.91 -36.96
CA ARG A 591 1.37 15.33 -38.13
C ARG A 591 2.84 15.77 -38.26
N GLU A 592 3.19 16.94 -37.70
CA GLU A 592 4.57 17.46 -37.71
C GLU A 592 5.47 16.85 -36.63
N LEU A 593 4.91 16.13 -35.65
CA LEU A 593 5.69 15.45 -34.59
C LEU A 593 6.51 14.24 -35.07
N GLY A 594 6.55 13.99 -36.38
CA GLY A 594 7.21 12.83 -36.98
C GLY A 594 6.36 11.57 -36.87
N ASP A 595 7.03 10.42 -36.78
CA ASP A 595 6.41 9.09 -36.73
C ASP A 595 5.73 8.85 -35.36
N THR A 596 4.59 9.49 -35.15
CA THR A 596 3.84 9.50 -33.89
C THR A 596 2.41 9.00 -34.10
N ASP A 597 1.96 8.07 -33.28
CA ASP A 597 0.63 7.46 -33.36
C ASP A 597 -0.28 7.98 -32.23
N VAL A 598 -1.17 8.93 -32.54
CA VAL A 598 -2.01 9.58 -31.52
C VAL A 598 -3.07 8.61 -31.00
N VAL A 599 -3.13 8.45 -29.67
CA VAL A 599 -4.04 7.54 -28.98
C VAL A 599 -5.25 8.28 -28.42
N ALA A 600 -5.03 9.43 -27.77
CA ALA A 600 -6.07 10.19 -27.11
C ALA A 600 -5.77 11.70 -27.07
N ILE A 601 -6.82 12.51 -27.04
CA ILE A 601 -6.79 13.97 -26.91
C ILE A 601 -7.68 14.38 -25.73
N PHE A 602 -7.10 15.11 -24.76
CA PHE A 602 -7.80 15.69 -23.63
C PHE A 602 -7.95 17.19 -23.84
N ASP A 603 -9.18 17.68 -23.92
CA ASP A 603 -9.51 19.08 -24.21
C ASP A 603 -10.65 19.56 -23.30
N THR A 604 -10.90 20.87 -23.25
CA THR A 604 -12.03 21.46 -22.55
C THR A 604 -13.37 20.91 -23.08
N GLU A 605 -14.36 20.80 -22.20
CA GLU A 605 -15.69 20.23 -22.52
C GLU A 605 -16.36 20.85 -23.75
N SER A 606 -16.28 22.17 -23.89
CA SER A 606 -16.83 22.89 -25.05
C SER A 606 -16.09 22.61 -26.36
N ALA A 607 -14.77 22.40 -26.32
CA ALA A 607 -13.95 22.16 -27.51
C ALA A 607 -13.99 20.70 -27.97
N ALA A 608 -14.16 19.76 -27.03
CA ALA A 608 -14.25 18.34 -27.33
C ALA A 608 -15.55 17.96 -28.09
N THR A 609 -16.59 18.79 -27.97
CA THR A 609 -17.88 18.60 -28.63
C THR A 609 -17.77 18.96 -30.12
N GLY A 610 -17.43 17.98 -30.97
CA GLY A 610 -17.35 18.15 -32.44
C GLY A 610 -16.10 17.58 -33.12
N ILE A 611 -15.17 16.97 -32.38
CA ILE A 611 -13.91 16.41 -32.92
C ILE A 611 -14.07 14.91 -33.21
N GLU A 612 -14.15 14.52 -34.48
CA GLU A 612 -14.07 13.12 -34.91
C GLU A 612 -12.74 12.81 -35.61
N LEU A 613 -11.94 11.95 -34.97
CA LEU A 613 -10.68 11.44 -35.52
C LEU A 613 -10.72 9.90 -35.51
N PRO A 614 -10.65 9.22 -36.67
CA PRO A 614 -10.67 7.76 -36.72
C PRO A 614 -9.53 7.15 -35.89
N GLY A 615 -9.87 6.30 -34.92
CA GLY A 615 -8.90 5.58 -34.08
C GLY A 615 -8.26 6.38 -32.94
N VAL A 616 -8.71 7.63 -32.70
CA VAL A 616 -8.27 8.49 -31.60
C VAL A 616 -9.43 8.70 -30.61
N LEU A 617 -9.16 8.63 -29.31
CA LEU A 617 -10.16 8.86 -28.26
C LEU A 617 -10.15 10.35 -27.82
N THR A 618 -11.23 11.07 -28.08
CA THR A 618 -11.44 12.44 -27.58
C THR A 618 -12.11 12.41 -26.21
N VAL A 619 -11.54 13.14 -25.24
CA VAL A 619 -12.03 13.20 -23.85
C VAL A 619 -12.15 14.65 -23.40
N ALA A 620 -13.32 15.03 -22.87
CA ALA A 620 -13.57 16.34 -22.28
C ALA A 620 -13.06 16.41 -20.84
N VAL A 621 -12.42 17.50 -20.46
CA VAL A 621 -11.99 17.80 -19.08
C VAL A 621 -12.84 18.95 -18.55
N SER A 622 -13.52 18.72 -17.42
CA SER A 622 -14.32 19.75 -16.78
C SER A 622 -13.42 20.76 -16.06
N PRO A 623 -13.53 22.07 -16.34
CA PRO A 623 -12.66 23.10 -15.78
C PRO A 623 -12.91 23.37 -14.28
N ARG A 624 -14.00 22.84 -13.72
CA ARG A 624 -14.33 22.97 -12.29
C ARG A 624 -14.27 21.58 -11.68
N GLY A 625 -13.24 21.32 -10.87
CA GLY A 625 -13.10 20.12 -10.02
C GLY A 625 -14.18 19.99 -8.93
N THR A 626 -15.42 20.40 -9.23
CA THR A 626 -16.60 20.13 -8.43
C THR A 626 -16.81 18.62 -8.37
N LEU A 627 -16.72 18.08 -7.15
CA LEU A 627 -17.15 16.73 -6.79
C LEU A 627 -18.50 16.41 -7.49
N PRO A 628 -18.72 15.16 -7.94
CA PRO A 628 -19.98 14.79 -8.56
C PRO A 628 -21.15 15.05 -7.59
N ARG A 629 -22.22 15.64 -8.13
CA ARG A 629 -23.63 15.65 -7.64
C ARG A 629 -23.84 15.70 -6.12
N GLN A 630 -24.17 16.89 -5.60
CA GLN A 630 -24.85 17.00 -4.30
C GLN A 630 -26.19 16.24 -4.32
N ARG A 631 -26.51 15.62 -3.17
CA ARG A 631 -27.72 14.84 -2.86
C ARG A 631 -29.03 15.60 -3.12
N ASP A 632 -28.98 16.92 -3.20
CA ASP A 632 -30.09 17.74 -3.64
C ASP A 632 -30.04 17.83 -5.16
N GLY A 633 -30.96 17.17 -5.86
CA GLY A 633 -31.11 17.19 -7.33
C GLY A 633 -31.32 18.56 -7.98
N ARG A 634 -30.94 19.66 -7.32
CA ARG A 634 -30.69 20.96 -7.94
C ARG A 634 -29.38 20.88 -8.74
N ARG A 635 -29.51 20.43 -10.01
CA ARG A 635 -28.67 21.00 -11.07
C ARG A 635 -28.70 22.52 -10.88
N ASN A 636 -27.54 23.18 -10.90
CA ASN A 636 -27.50 24.63 -11.16
C ASN A 636 -28.43 24.89 -12.35
N GLY A 637 -29.42 25.76 -12.16
CA GLY A 637 -30.60 25.91 -13.00
C GLY A 637 -30.32 26.32 -14.44
N VAL A 638 -29.82 25.38 -15.23
CA VAL A 638 -29.74 25.46 -16.69
C VAL A 638 -30.61 24.32 -17.20
N GLU A 639 -31.74 24.67 -17.79
CA GLU A 639 -32.60 23.71 -18.47
C GLU A 639 -31.80 22.94 -19.52
N PRO A 640 -32.04 21.63 -19.69
CA PRO A 640 -31.38 20.86 -20.73
C PRO A 640 -31.96 21.29 -22.08
N PHE A 641 -31.19 22.09 -22.83
CA PHE A 641 -31.39 22.18 -24.26
C PHE A 641 -31.28 20.77 -24.86
N PRO A 642 -32.13 20.40 -25.84
CA PRO A 642 -32.02 19.12 -26.51
C PRO A 642 -30.78 19.18 -27.41
N VAL A 643 -29.71 18.49 -27.00
CA VAL A 643 -28.49 18.29 -27.81
C VAL A 643 -28.46 16.82 -28.24
N PRO A 644 -28.19 16.52 -29.52
CA PRO A 644 -28.47 15.22 -30.15
C PRO A 644 -27.52 14.10 -29.70
N ASP A 645 -28.07 12.88 -29.55
CA ASP A 645 -27.54 11.49 -29.57
C ASP A 645 -26.04 11.12 -29.34
N ARG A 646 -25.11 12.03 -29.05
CA ARG A 646 -23.68 11.72 -28.87
C ARG A 646 -23.08 12.49 -27.70
N VAL A 647 -22.86 11.79 -26.60
CA VAL A 647 -22.24 12.34 -25.38
C VAL A 647 -20.74 12.03 -25.42
N VAL A 648 -19.90 13.07 -25.55
CA VAL A 648 -18.44 12.95 -25.39
C VAL A 648 -18.15 12.58 -23.93
N PRO A 649 -17.26 11.61 -23.65
CA PRO A 649 -16.94 11.25 -22.26
C PRO A 649 -16.23 12.41 -21.55
N VAL A 650 -16.70 12.75 -20.35
CA VAL A 650 -16.19 13.87 -19.52
C VAL A 650 -15.47 13.33 -18.29
N ILE A 651 -14.31 13.89 -17.98
CA ILE A 651 -13.57 13.66 -16.73
C ILE A 651 -13.47 14.94 -15.90
N SER A 652 -13.33 14.79 -14.59
CA SER A 652 -13.16 15.89 -13.64
C SER A 652 -11.73 16.02 -13.11
N SER A 653 -10.92 14.97 -13.25
CA SER A 653 -9.50 14.91 -12.90
C SER A 653 -8.79 13.83 -13.72
N PHE A 654 -7.45 13.78 -13.64
CA PHE A 654 -6.64 12.71 -14.22
C PHE A 654 -6.35 11.59 -13.20
N GLU A 655 -7.11 11.52 -12.11
CA GLU A 655 -6.95 10.47 -11.10
C GLU A 655 -7.62 9.18 -11.55
N ILE A 656 -6.90 8.08 -11.32
CA ILE A 656 -7.34 6.70 -11.54
C ILE A 656 -7.48 6.08 -10.15
N SER A 657 -8.55 5.35 -9.91
CA SER A 657 -8.71 4.61 -8.66
C SER A 657 -7.73 3.44 -8.66
N PRO A 658 -7.04 3.11 -7.56
CA PRO A 658 -6.25 1.88 -7.49
C PRO A 658 -7.11 0.61 -7.65
N TRP A 659 -8.44 0.71 -7.59
CA TRP A 659 -9.38 -0.42 -7.53
C TRP A 659 -10.35 -0.47 -8.71
N ARG A 660 -10.66 -1.69 -9.19
CA ARG A 660 -11.81 -1.88 -10.07
C ARG A 660 -13.08 -1.86 -9.21
N HIS A 661 -13.95 -0.88 -9.45
CA HIS A 661 -15.20 -0.60 -8.72
C HIS A 661 -16.32 -1.66 -8.89
N ALA A 662 -15.99 -2.95 -8.90
CA ALA A 662 -17.00 -4.00 -8.91
C ALA A 662 -17.55 -4.18 -7.47
N ALA A 663 -18.58 -3.41 -7.12
CA ALA A 663 -19.67 -3.59 -6.13
C ALA A 663 -19.60 -4.67 -5.01
N TRP A 664 -18.45 -5.07 -4.48
CA TRP A 664 -18.37 -6.23 -3.58
C TRP A 664 -17.44 -6.02 -2.38
N SER A 665 -17.94 -6.38 -1.21
CA SER A 665 -17.29 -6.41 0.12
C SER A 665 -16.16 -7.44 0.27
N GLN A 666 -15.59 -7.96 -0.83
CA GLN A 666 -14.58 -9.03 -0.80
C GLN A 666 -13.26 -8.64 -1.44
N PRO A 667 -12.12 -9.04 -0.87
CA PRO A 667 -10.82 -8.79 -1.48
C PRO A 667 -10.66 -9.47 -2.85
N VAL A 668 -10.02 -8.77 -3.78
CA VAL A 668 -9.80 -9.21 -5.16
C VAL A 668 -8.31 -9.22 -5.48
N LEU A 669 -7.89 -10.13 -6.36
CA LEU A 669 -6.52 -10.16 -6.89
C LEU A 669 -6.34 -9.07 -7.95
N SER A 670 -5.17 -8.43 -8.00
CA SER A 670 -4.90 -7.37 -8.99
C SER A 670 -4.98 -7.88 -10.44
N ASN A 671 -4.62 -9.15 -10.66
CA ASN A 671 -4.39 -9.78 -11.97
C ASN A 671 -3.36 -9.04 -12.85
N THR A 672 -2.55 -8.15 -12.26
CA THR A 672 -1.48 -7.42 -12.96
C THR A 672 -0.29 -8.32 -13.31
N HIS A 673 0.52 -7.90 -14.27
CA HIS A 673 1.71 -8.64 -14.73
C HIS A 673 3.03 -8.03 -14.22
N SER A 674 3.00 -6.77 -13.80
CA SER A 674 4.15 -6.04 -13.28
C SER A 674 3.74 -5.15 -12.11
N LEU A 675 4.67 -4.86 -11.21
CA LEU A 675 4.47 -3.84 -10.16
C LEU A 675 4.26 -2.45 -10.75
N GLU A 676 4.72 -2.20 -11.97
CA GLU A 676 4.53 -0.97 -12.74
C GLU A 676 3.05 -0.68 -13.04
N GLU A 677 2.23 -1.72 -13.19
CA GLU A 677 0.78 -1.59 -13.44
C GLU A 677 0.01 -1.21 -12.17
N LEU A 678 0.67 -1.22 -11.00
CA LEU A 678 0.09 -0.82 -9.72
C LEU A 678 0.45 0.63 -9.39
N GLN A 679 -0.54 1.39 -8.93
CA GLN A 679 -0.31 2.70 -8.33
C GLN A 679 0.20 2.56 -6.89
N ILE A 680 1.46 2.12 -6.74
CA ILE A 680 2.09 1.78 -5.44
C ILE A 680 1.92 2.89 -4.39
N ALA A 681 1.94 4.16 -4.81
CA ALA A 681 1.74 5.32 -3.94
C ALA A 681 0.36 5.34 -3.25
N SER A 682 -0.66 4.87 -3.95
CA SER A 682 -2.07 4.86 -3.52
C SER A 682 -2.42 3.63 -2.68
N LEU A 683 -1.59 2.57 -2.73
CA LEU A 683 -1.83 1.34 -2.00
C LEU A 683 -1.60 1.51 -0.48
N ARG A 684 -2.51 0.98 0.33
CA ARG A 684 -2.50 1.06 1.80
C ARG A 684 -1.60 0.00 2.41
N GLU A 685 -1.09 0.30 3.62
CA GLU A 685 -0.17 -0.59 4.34
C GLU A 685 -0.89 -1.62 5.22
N ASN A 686 -2.17 -1.41 5.55
CA ASN A 686 -3.10 -2.28 6.31
C ASN A 686 -2.43 -3.19 7.38
N ARG A 687 -1.46 -2.67 8.14
CA ARG A 687 -0.62 -3.52 9.01
C ARG A 687 -1.39 -4.17 10.15
N SER A 688 -2.41 -3.50 10.66
CA SER A 688 -3.23 -4.01 11.77
C SER A 688 -3.93 -5.32 11.42
N SER A 689 -4.21 -5.59 10.13
CA SER A 689 -4.82 -6.85 9.69
C SER A 689 -3.93 -8.07 9.95
N TRP A 690 -2.61 -7.90 10.08
CA TRP A 690 -1.70 -9.00 10.37
C TRP A 690 -1.88 -9.59 11.77
N ARG A 691 -2.53 -8.85 12.68
CA ARG A 691 -2.93 -9.39 13.99
C ARG A 691 -4.08 -10.40 13.86
N TRP A 692 -4.71 -10.44 12.70
CA TRP A 692 -5.73 -11.42 12.32
C TRP A 692 -5.15 -12.56 11.48
N ALA A 693 -3.82 -12.72 11.52
CA ALA A 693 -3.12 -13.82 10.88
C ALA A 693 -3.73 -15.17 11.27
N VAL A 694 -3.90 -16.01 10.25
CA VAL A 694 -4.32 -17.39 10.40
C VAL A 694 -3.12 -18.24 10.82
N ARG A 695 -3.32 -19.16 11.77
CA ARG A 695 -2.34 -20.19 12.12
C ARG A 695 -2.90 -21.56 11.75
N LEU A 696 -2.27 -22.20 10.78
CA LEU A 696 -2.58 -23.57 10.40
C LEU A 696 -1.76 -24.53 11.26
N SER A 697 -2.39 -25.60 11.72
CA SER A 697 -1.68 -26.79 12.18
C SER A 697 -1.06 -27.55 10.99
N ARG A 698 -0.20 -28.52 11.30
CA ARG A 698 0.35 -29.43 10.28
C ARG A 698 -0.78 -30.21 9.57
N ALA A 699 -1.70 -30.79 10.32
CA ALA A 699 -2.83 -31.55 9.78
C ALA A 699 -3.74 -30.70 8.87
N GLU A 700 -4.04 -29.45 9.26
CA GLU A 700 -4.83 -28.55 8.41
C GLU A 700 -4.09 -28.14 7.14
N THR A 701 -2.76 -28.04 7.20
CA THR A 701 -1.94 -27.78 6.01
C THR A 701 -1.96 -28.98 5.08
N GLU A 702 -1.76 -30.20 5.60
CA GLU A 702 -1.76 -31.46 4.85
C GLU A 702 -3.12 -31.68 4.17
N SER A 703 -4.23 -31.57 4.91
CA SER A 703 -5.59 -31.71 4.37
C SER A 703 -5.90 -30.71 3.24
N MET A 704 -5.44 -29.46 3.36
CA MET A 704 -5.60 -28.48 2.29
C MET A 704 -4.80 -28.86 1.04
N VAL A 705 -3.55 -29.33 1.21
CA VAL A 705 -2.71 -29.77 0.10
C VAL A 705 -3.31 -31.01 -0.57
N GLU A 706 -3.84 -31.95 0.20
CA GLU A 706 -4.57 -33.13 -0.31
C GLU A 706 -5.78 -32.72 -1.16
N SER A 707 -6.60 -31.76 -0.72
CA SER A 707 -7.72 -31.26 -1.54
C SER A 707 -7.27 -30.72 -2.90
N VAL A 708 -6.15 -29.99 -2.95
CA VAL A 708 -5.57 -29.49 -4.21
C VAL A 708 -5.05 -30.64 -5.07
N LEU A 709 -4.40 -31.64 -4.47
CA LEU A 709 -3.91 -32.84 -5.15
C LEU A 709 -5.05 -33.66 -5.76
N ASP A 710 -6.11 -33.90 -5.00
CA ASP A 710 -7.28 -34.68 -5.45
C ASP A 710 -7.99 -34.02 -6.62
N ASP A 711 -8.13 -32.70 -6.60
CA ASP A 711 -8.69 -31.95 -7.74
C ASP A 711 -7.78 -32.01 -8.97
N ALA A 712 -6.47 -31.86 -8.79
CA ALA A 712 -5.49 -31.99 -9.86
C ALA A 712 -5.52 -33.40 -10.47
N ASP A 713 -5.51 -34.43 -9.65
CA ASP A 713 -5.53 -35.83 -10.08
C ASP A 713 -6.83 -36.18 -10.84
N ARG A 714 -7.99 -35.74 -10.34
CA ARG A 714 -9.28 -35.89 -11.06
C ARG A 714 -9.26 -35.19 -12.41
N ALA A 715 -8.62 -34.03 -12.53
CA ALA A 715 -8.51 -33.30 -13.80
C ALA A 715 -7.52 -33.95 -14.77
N ALA A 716 -6.42 -34.50 -14.27
CA ALA A 716 -5.48 -35.29 -15.04
C ALA A 716 -6.16 -36.52 -15.66
N ASP A 717 -6.93 -37.27 -14.85
CA ASP A 717 -7.63 -38.47 -15.31
C ASP A 717 -8.70 -38.15 -16.38
N ARG A 718 -9.42 -37.03 -16.25
CA ARG A 718 -10.34 -36.54 -17.29
C ARG A 718 -9.60 -36.23 -18.60
N THR A 719 -8.44 -35.59 -18.50
CA THR A 719 -7.61 -35.22 -19.66
C THR A 719 -7.07 -36.46 -20.37
N ALA A 720 -6.55 -37.44 -19.61
CA ALA A 720 -6.06 -38.70 -20.15
C ALA A 720 -7.17 -39.49 -20.85
N ARG A 721 -8.36 -39.64 -20.23
CA ARG A 721 -9.50 -40.33 -20.86
C ARG A 721 -9.90 -39.69 -22.20
N GLY A 722 -9.98 -38.37 -22.26
CA GLY A 722 -10.29 -37.66 -23.50
C GLY A 722 -9.25 -37.89 -24.61
N ALA A 723 -7.97 -38.00 -24.25
CA ALA A 723 -6.90 -38.31 -25.19
C ALA A 723 -6.93 -39.78 -25.65
N ARG A 724 -7.13 -40.75 -24.74
CA ARG A 724 -7.23 -42.18 -25.06
C ARG A 724 -8.33 -42.46 -26.07
N VAL A 725 -9.52 -41.88 -25.86
CA VAL A 725 -10.67 -42.01 -26.77
C VAL A 725 -10.35 -41.40 -28.13
N LYS A 726 -9.78 -40.19 -28.16
CA LYS A 726 -9.50 -39.48 -29.41
C LYS A 726 -8.49 -40.20 -30.32
N PHE A 727 -7.48 -40.85 -29.73
CA PHE A 727 -6.38 -41.46 -30.46
C PHE A 727 -6.40 -42.99 -30.43
N ALA A 728 -7.49 -43.60 -29.93
CA ALA A 728 -7.65 -45.04 -29.85
C ALA A 728 -6.42 -45.75 -29.25
N VAL A 729 -5.91 -45.21 -28.14
CA VAL A 729 -4.66 -45.67 -27.50
C VAL A 729 -4.78 -47.11 -26.97
N ASP A 730 -5.99 -47.52 -26.60
CA ASP A 730 -6.27 -48.85 -26.04
C ASP A 730 -6.56 -49.93 -27.09
N GLU A 731 -6.69 -49.55 -28.36
CA GLU A 731 -6.92 -50.52 -29.44
C GLU A 731 -5.62 -51.27 -29.77
N PRO A 732 -5.68 -52.59 -29.98
CA PRO A 732 -4.51 -53.36 -30.37
C PRO A 732 -4.01 -52.93 -31.76
N VAL A 733 -2.77 -52.46 -31.83
CA VAL A 733 -2.09 -52.09 -33.08
C VAL A 733 -0.88 -52.99 -33.29
N ALA A 734 -0.89 -53.72 -34.41
CA ALA A 734 0.20 -54.61 -34.82
C ALA A 734 1.43 -53.84 -35.34
N ASP A 735 1.23 -52.72 -36.03
CA ASP A 735 2.31 -51.86 -36.53
C ASP A 735 2.90 -50.97 -35.39
N PRO A 736 4.18 -51.15 -35.02
CA PRO A 736 4.85 -50.31 -34.03
C PRO A 736 4.89 -48.82 -34.40
N ALA A 737 4.96 -48.49 -35.69
CA ALA A 737 5.01 -47.10 -36.16
C ALA A 737 3.65 -46.40 -35.98
N GLU A 738 2.55 -47.09 -36.29
CA GLU A 738 1.20 -46.61 -35.99
C GLU A 738 0.95 -46.47 -34.48
N ARG A 739 1.41 -47.42 -33.66
CA ARG A 739 1.34 -47.31 -32.20
C ARG A 739 2.06 -46.06 -31.69
N THR A 740 3.28 -45.82 -32.18
CA THR A 740 4.07 -44.64 -31.83
C THR A 740 3.33 -43.35 -32.23
N ARG A 741 2.78 -43.29 -33.46
CA ARG A 741 2.00 -42.14 -33.93
C ARG A 741 0.79 -41.84 -33.06
N ARG A 742 0.02 -42.86 -32.66
CA ARG A 742 -1.13 -42.69 -31.75
C ARG A 742 -0.72 -42.16 -30.38
N THR A 743 0.33 -42.73 -29.79
CA THR A 743 0.86 -42.32 -28.49
C THR A 743 1.38 -40.87 -28.52
N VAL A 744 2.17 -40.51 -29.52
CA VAL A 744 2.71 -39.16 -29.69
C VAL A 744 1.59 -38.14 -29.93
N GLY A 745 0.57 -38.50 -30.73
CA GLY A 745 -0.64 -37.70 -30.91
C GLY A 745 -1.40 -37.47 -29.60
N ALA A 746 -1.56 -38.52 -28.78
CA ALA A 746 -2.19 -38.44 -27.47
C ALA A 746 -1.40 -37.56 -26.49
N LEU A 747 -0.07 -37.71 -26.44
CA LEU A 747 0.80 -36.86 -25.63
C LEU A 747 0.72 -35.39 -26.08
N HIS A 748 0.82 -35.10 -27.38
CA HIS A 748 0.64 -33.74 -27.91
C HIS A 748 -0.70 -33.16 -27.46
N HIS A 749 -1.77 -33.96 -27.52
CA HIS A 749 -3.09 -33.54 -27.05
C HIS A 749 -3.11 -33.17 -25.57
N VAL A 750 -2.47 -33.96 -24.71
CA VAL A 750 -2.35 -33.70 -23.27
C VAL A 750 -1.56 -32.41 -23.01
N LEU A 751 -0.33 -32.30 -23.54
CA LEU A 751 0.56 -31.14 -23.32
C LEU A 751 -0.04 -29.81 -23.79
N THR A 752 -0.88 -29.85 -24.82
CA THR A 752 -1.50 -28.66 -25.43
C THR A 752 -2.93 -28.39 -24.95
N ARG A 753 -3.39 -29.02 -23.85
CA ARG A 753 -4.69 -28.67 -23.25
C ARG A 753 -4.67 -27.28 -22.65
N LYS A 754 -5.81 -26.58 -22.70
CA LYS A 754 -5.99 -25.22 -22.18
C LYS A 754 -5.53 -25.03 -20.72
N GLN A 755 -5.61 -26.08 -19.90
CA GLN A 755 -5.20 -26.04 -18.51
C GLN A 755 -3.67 -25.96 -18.29
N PHE A 756 -2.88 -26.44 -19.25
CA PHE A 756 -1.41 -26.38 -19.21
C PHE A 756 -0.86 -25.32 -20.16
N LEU A 757 -1.51 -25.12 -21.31
CA LEU A 757 -0.99 -24.32 -22.41
C LEU A 757 -0.98 -22.83 -22.10
N LYS A 758 0.20 -22.22 -22.23
CA LYS A 758 0.39 -20.76 -22.33
C LYS A 758 0.56 -20.37 -23.80
N GLY A 759 -0.10 -19.29 -24.24
CA GLY A 759 -0.01 -18.82 -25.61
C GLY A 759 -0.79 -19.66 -26.62
N SER A 760 -0.46 -19.54 -27.90
CA SER A 760 -1.13 -20.23 -29.01
C SER A 760 -0.66 -21.68 -29.14
N ARG A 761 -1.58 -22.59 -29.49
CA ARG A 761 -1.25 -23.98 -29.85
C ARG A 761 -0.35 -24.06 -31.10
N SER A 762 -0.40 -23.05 -31.97
CA SER A 762 0.44 -22.98 -33.18
C SER A 762 1.93 -22.86 -32.89
N ASN A 763 2.31 -22.58 -31.64
CA ASN A 763 3.71 -22.50 -31.24
C ASN A 763 4.35 -23.88 -31.00
N TYR A 764 3.55 -24.93 -30.85
CA TYR A 764 4.04 -26.30 -30.65
C TYR A 764 3.13 -27.29 -31.40
N LEU A 765 3.55 -27.65 -32.61
CA LEU A 765 2.80 -28.48 -33.54
C LEU A 765 3.00 -29.97 -33.24
N LEU A 766 2.19 -30.82 -33.86
CA LEU A 766 2.35 -32.28 -33.72
C LEU A 766 3.72 -32.74 -34.26
N ALA A 767 4.22 -32.12 -35.33
CA ALA A 767 5.54 -32.38 -35.88
C ALA A 767 6.67 -32.07 -34.87
N ASP A 768 6.52 -31.03 -34.05
CA ASP A 768 7.47 -30.73 -32.97
C ASP A 768 7.48 -31.85 -31.93
N MET A 769 6.30 -32.36 -31.56
CA MET A 769 6.20 -33.48 -30.63
C MET A 769 6.86 -34.76 -31.17
N HIS A 770 6.71 -35.06 -32.47
CA HIS A 770 7.40 -36.18 -33.10
C HIS A 770 8.92 -36.04 -32.98
N ARG A 771 9.46 -34.89 -33.36
CA ARG A 771 10.90 -34.58 -33.22
C ARG A 771 11.39 -34.79 -31.78
N ASP A 772 10.60 -34.36 -30.80
CA ASP A 772 11.03 -34.29 -29.40
C ASP A 772 10.76 -35.58 -28.60
N ALA A 773 9.87 -36.46 -29.06
CA ALA A 773 9.38 -37.61 -28.28
C ALA A 773 9.51 -38.99 -28.95
N ASP A 774 9.64 -39.07 -30.29
CA ASP A 774 9.62 -40.35 -31.01
C ASP A 774 10.68 -41.34 -30.47
N LEU A 775 11.90 -40.86 -30.22
CA LEU A 775 13.01 -41.69 -29.71
C LEU A 775 12.69 -42.34 -28.36
N PHE A 776 12.00 -41.62 -27.46
CA PHE A 776 11.65 -42.11 -26.13
C PHE A 776 10.48 -43.08 -26.20
N VAL A 777 9.44 -42.74 -26.99
CA VAL A 777 8.26 -43.58 -27.17
C VAL A 777 8.64 -44.91 -27.83
N ALA A 778 9.52 -44.90 -28.83
CA ALA A 778 10.02 -46.11 -29.48
C ALA A 778 10.83 -47.04 -28.54
N ARG A 779 11.43 -46.48 -27.48
CA ARG A 779 12.23 -47.22 -26.48
C ARG A 779 11.46 -47.56 -25.20
N ASP A 780 10.19 -47.19 -25.12
CA ASP A 780 9.38 -47.29 -23.89
C ASP A 780 10.01 -46.57 -22.69
N GLU A 781 10.68 -45.44 -22.94
CA GLU A 781 11.33 -44.61 -21.93
C GLU A 781 10.55 -43.33 -21.62
N PRO A 782 10.59 -42.79 -20.39
CA PRO A 782 9.93 -41.54 -20.07
C PRO A 782 10.39 -40.38 -20.99
N VAL A 783 9.43 -39.65 -21.56
CA VAL A 783 9.74 -38.50 -22.44
C VAL A 783 10.40 -37.40 -21.61
N GLU A 784 11.56 -36.93 -22.06
CA GLU A 784 12.30 -35.91 -21.32
C GLU A 784 11.74 -34.51 -21.59
N VAL A 785 11.44 -33.80 -20.50
CA VAL A 785 10.86 -32.47 -20.51
C VAL A 785 11.83 -31.50 -19.85
N MET A 786 12.20 -30.42 -20.55
CA MET A 786 13.08 -29.38 -20.04
C MET A 786 12.27 -28.15 -19.64
N LEU A 787 12.55 -27.59 -18.46
CA LEU A 787 11.87 -26.40 -17.93
C LEU A 787 12.88 -25.48 -17.25
N LEU A 788 13.06 -24.26 -17.76
CA LEU A 788 13.80 -23.22 -17.05
C LEU A 788 12.85 -22.50 -16.08
N GLY A 789 13.11 -22.54 -14.78
CA GLY A 789 12.22 -21.97 -13.79
C GLY A 789 12.67 -22.17 -12.35
N PHE A 790 11.91 -21.58 -11.43
CA PHE A 790 12.18 -21.59 -10.00
C PHE A 790 13.62 -21.12 -9.63
N PRO A 791 14.08 -19.94 -10.09
CA PRO A 791 15.39 -19.41 -9.72
C PRO A 791 15.53 -19.20 -8.21
N VAL A 792 14.68 -18.32 -7.68
CA VAL A 792 14.54 -17.89 -6.28
C VAL A 792 13.30 -17.02 -6.16
N LYS A 793 12.75 -16.87 -4.95
CA LYS A 793 11.66 -15.93 -4.67
C LYS A 793 12.12 -14.47 -4.82
N HIS A 794 11.35 -13.64 -5.54
CA HIS A 794 11.68 -12.24 -5.79
C HIS A 794 11.23 -11.31 -4.65
N SER A 795 11.75 -11.51 -3.43
CA SER A 795 11.32 -10.77 -2.23
C SER A 795 12.22 -9.60 -1.81
N LEU A 796 13.19 -9.21 -2.65
CA LEU A 796 14.22 -8.21 -2.31
C LEU A 796 13.65 -6.82 -1.99
N ASN A 797 12.54 -6.43 -2.62
CA ASN A 797 11.86 -5.17 -2.34
C ASN A 797 10.67 -5.30 -1.38
N ARG A 798 10.31 -6.52 -0.94
CA ARG A 798 9.15 -6.84 -0.10
C ARG A 798 7.77 -6.45 -0.66
N LEU A 799 7.69 -5.75 -1.79
CA LEU A 799 6.44 -5.42 -2.48
C LEU A 799 5.93 -6.58 -3.32
N LYS A 800 6.84 -7.37 -3.92
CA LYS A 800 6.47 -8.52 -4.76
C LYS A 800 6.06 -9.73 -3.94
N ALA A 801 6.92 -10.15 -3.01
CA ALA A 801 6.75 -11.37 -2.23
C ALA A 801 7.02 -11.15 -0.73
N CYS A 802 6.26 -11.82 0.13
CA CYS A 802 6.33 -11.68 1.59
C CYS A 802 7.66 -12.20 2.18
N GLY A 803 8.30 -13.19 1.56
CA GLY A 803 9.57 -13.75 2.04
C GLY A 803 10.36 -14.48 0.96
N PRO A 804 11.58 -14.98 1.26
CA PRO A 804 12.50 -15.55 0.28
C PRO A 804 12.28 -17.04 -0.04
N LEU A 805 11.47 -17.76 0.73
CA LEU A 805 11.25 -19.21 0.51
C LEU A 805 10.09 -19.46 -0.45
N PRO A 806 10.04 -20.63 -1.12
CA PRO A 806 8.87 -21.08 -1.86
C PRO A 806 7.63 -21.11 -0.96
N ASP A 807 6.50 -20.60 -1.45
CA ASP A 807 5.23 -20.56 -0.74
C ASP A 807 4.18 -21.43 -1.47
N ILE A 808 2.88 -21.26 -1.17
CA ILE A 808 1.82 -22.07 -1.80
C ILE A 808 1.82 -21.94 -3.33
N ALA A 809 2.33 -20.84 -3.89
CA ALA A 809 2.37 -20.66 -5.34
C ALA A 809 3.36 -21.63 -6.00
N GLU A 810 4.55 -21.81 -5.42
CA GLU A 810 5.51 -22.79 -5.92
C GLU A 810 5.02 -24.22 -5.73
N LEU A 811 4.41 -24.51 -4.57
CA LEU A 811 3.79 -25.81 -4.31
C LEU A 811 2.70 -26.11 -5.36
N GLY A 812 1.80 -25.16 -5.61
CA GLY A 812 0.79 -25.27 -6.67
C GLY A 812 1.40 -25.44 -8.07
N GLY A 813 2.54 -24.79 -8.35
CA GLY A 813 3.29 -24.98 -9.58
C GLY A 813 3.84 -26.41 -9.75
N LEU A 814 4.31 -27.03 -8.65
CA LEU A 814 4.73 -28.43 -8.66
C LEU A 814 3.52 -29.37 -8.78
N ILE A 815 2.39 -29.08 -8.13
CA ILE A 815 1.16 -29.86 -8.29
C ILE A 815 0.67 -29.81 -9.75
N ARG A 816 0.82 -28.68 -10.46
CA ARG A 816 0.52 -28.60 -11.90
C ARG A 816 1.40 -29.53 -12.74
N LEU A 817 2.69 -29.69 -12.39
CA LEU A 817 3.57 -30.65 -13.06
C LEU A 817 3.16 -32.10 -12.75
N ARG A 818 2.71 -32.40 -11.52
CA ARG A 818 2.08 -33.69 -11.18
C ARG A 818 0.82 -33.95 -12.00
N GLU A 819 -0.06 -32.96 -12.14
CA GLU A 819 -1.27 -33.07 -12.97
C GLU A 819 -0.91 -33.44 -14.42
N LEU A 820 0.12 -32.78 -14.98
CA LEU A 820 0.62 -33.09 -16.32
C LEU A 820 1.23 -34.50 -16.39
N GLN A 821 2.03 -34.90 -15.40
CA GLN A 821 2.64 -36.21 -15.32
C GLN A 821 1.60 -37.33 -15.30
N ARG A 822 0.57 -37.18 -14.46
CA ARG A 822 -0.50 -38.16 -14.32
C ARG A 822 -1.34 -38.25 -15.60
N ALA A 823 -1.62 -37.12 -16.24
CA ALA A 823 -2.33 -37.11 -17.51
C ALA A 823 -1.53 -37.81 -18.63
N ALA A 824 -0.21 -37.58 -18.67
CA ALA A 824 0.69 -38.23 -19.62
C ALA A 824 0.81 -39.74 -19.35
N ARG A 825 0.99 -40.16 -18.09
CA ARG A 825 0.99 -41.59 -17.71
C ARG A 825 -0.28 -42.33 -18.09
N GLY A 826 -1.42 -41.62 -18.07
CA GLY A 826 -2.70 -42.20 -18.48
C GLY A 826 -2.79 -42.56 -19.97
N VAL A 827 -1.93 -42.00 -20.84
CA VAL A 827 -1.85 -42.32 -22.28
C VAL A 827 -0.54 -43.00 -22.69
N TYR A 828 0.50 -42.88 -21.87
CA TYR A 828 1.82 -43.43 -22.10
C TYR A 828 2.45 -43.84 -20.74
N PRO A 829 2.42 -45.14 -20.38
CA PRO A 829 2.77 -45.59 -19.02
C PRO A 829 4.11 -45.11 -18.45
N PRO A 830 5.22 -45.04 -19.23
CA PRO A 830 6.49 -44.47 -18.74
C PRO A 830 6.38 -42.99 -18.32
N GLY A 831 5.46 -42.23 -18.94
CA GLY A 831 5.16 -40.84 -18.60
C GLY A 831 6.27 -39.87 -19.01
N LEU A 832 6.45 -38.83 -18.20
CA LEU A 832 7.44 -37.76 -18.42
C LEU A 832 8.53 -37.79 -17.35
N ARG A 833 9.71 -37.27 -17.71
CA ARG A 833 10.80 -36.93 -16.80
C ARG A 833 11.12 -35.44 -16.91
N PHE A 834 10.81 -34.67 -15.87
CA PHE A 834 11.06 -33.24 -15.84
C PHE A 834 12.48 -32.93 -15.36
N ASN A 835 13.17 -32.11 -16.12
CA ASN A 835 14.45 -31.51 -15.76
C ASN A 835 14.23 -30.00 -15.59
N ILE A 836 14.05 -29.60 -14.33
CA ILE A 836 13.90 -28.20 -13.93
C ILE A 836 15.29 -27.59 -13.76
N LEU A 837 15.63 -26.66 -14.65
CA LEU A 837 16.86 -25.90 -14.61
C LEU A 837 16.62 -24.60 -13.85
N THR A 838 17.34 -24.40 -12.77
CA THR A 838 17.32 -23.15 -12.00
C THR A 838 18.46 -22.24 -12.45
N ASP A 839 18.15 -20.96 -12.59
CA ASP A 839 19.06 -19.91 -13.07
C ASP A 839 19.38 -18.88 -11.96
N GLY A 840 19.15 -19.25 -10.69
CA GLY A 840 19.19 -18.34 -9.54
C GLY A 840 20.51 -17.57 -9.38
N ARG A 841 21.64 -18.15 -9.82
CA ARG A 841 22.98 -17.53 -9.82
C ARG A 841 23.51 -17.17 -11.21
N HIS A 842 22.87 -17.69 -12.25
CA HIS A 842 23.38 -17.68 -13.62
C HIS A 842 23.36 -16.26 -14.23
N PHE A 843 22.21 -15.59 -14.14
CA PHE A 843 22.05 -14.22 -14.62
C PHE A 843 22.45 -13.16 -13.60
N ARG A 844 22.50 -13.51 -12.31
CA ARG A 844 22.84 -12.57 -11.23
C ARG A 844 23.59 -13.28 -10.11
N PRO A 845 24.69 -12.69 -9.61
CA PRO A 845 25.38 -13.25 -8.45
C PRO A 845 24.46 -13.19 -7.23
N ARG A 846 24.31 -14.33 -6.55
CA ARG A 846 23.57 -14.45 -5.29
C ARG A 846 24.34 -15.32 -4.30
N PRO A 847 24.17 -15.10 -2.99
CA PRO A 847 24.73 -15.99 -1.99
C PRO A 847 24.21 -17.42 -2.17
N VAL A 848 25.10 -18.40 -2.12
CA VAL A 848 24.76 -19.83 -2.25
C VAL A 848 23.74 -20.25 -1.19
N SER A 849 23.80 -19.67 0.01
CA SER A 849 22.85 -19.96 1.08
C SER A 849 21.40 -19.65 0.70
N VAL A 850 21.16 -18.62 -0.12
CA VAL A 850 19.82 -18.21 -0.56
C VAL A 850 19.27 -19.20 -1.59
N THR A 851 20.06 -19.54 -2.61
CA THR A 851 19.63 -20.49 -3.65
C THR A 851 19.49 -21.89 -3.08
N ALA A 852 20.43 -22.34 -2.23
CA ALA A 852 20.36 -23.63 -1.56
C ALA A 852 19.12 -23.75 -0.65
N ALA A 853 18.77 -22.72 0.12
CA ALA A 853 17.57 -22.73 0.95
C ALA A 853 16.29 -22.84 0.10
N TYR A 854 16.22 -22.10 -1.01
CA TYR A 854 15.09 -22.14 -1.93
C TYR A 854 14.95 -23.51 -2.61
N THR A 855 16.03 -24.04 -3.19
CA THR A 855 16.05 -25.36 -3.85
C THR A 855 15.75 -26.49 -2.89
N ARG A 856 16.28 -26.45 -1.66
CA ARG A 856 15.97 -27.47 -0.63
C ARG A 856 14.47 -27.52 -0.35
N LYS A 857 13.81 -26.37 -0.22
CA LYS A 857 12.37 -26.31 0.02
C LYS A 857 11.56 -26.80 -1.18
N LEU A 858 11.99 -26.52 -2.41
CA LEU A 858 11.36 -27.09 -3.62
C LEU A 858 11.45 -28.61 -3.67
N ARG A 859 12.60 -29.19 -3.28
CA ARG A 859 12.75 -30.65 -3.21
C ARG A 859 11.85 -31.26 -2.15
N GLU A 860 11.73 -30.62 -0.99
CA GLU A 860 10.76 -31.02 0.04
C GLU A 860 9.32 -31.00 -0.50
N TYR A 861 8.93 -29.96 -1.24
CA TYR A 861 7.62 -29.89 -1.88
C TYR A 861 7.44 -30.92 -3.00
N ALA A 862 8.45 -31.16 -3.83
CA ALA A 862 8.40 -32.21 -4.87
C ALA A 862 8.15 -33.59 -4.24
N SER A 863 8.78 -33.86 -3.10
CA SER A 863 8.56 -35.10 -2.34
C SER A 863 7.16 -35.20 -1.79
N MET A 864 6.68 -34.14 -1.14
CA MET A 864 5.34 -34.04 -0.59
C MET A 864 4.24 -34.29 -1.64
N VAL A 865 4.46 -33.85 -2.89
CA VAL A 865 3.49 -34.04 -3.99
C VAL A 865 3.78 -35.28 -4.84
N GLY A 866 4.71 -36.16 -4.44
CA GLY A 866 4.97 -37.44 -5.12
C GLY A 866 5.69 -37.32 -6.46
N LEU A 867 6.57 -36.33 -6.64
CA LEU A 867 7.33 -36.09 -7.87
C LEU A 867 8.80 -36.57 -7.83
N ASP A 868 9.30 -37.06 -6.70
CA ASP A 868 10.74 -37.39 -6.49
C ASP A 868 11.35 -38.30 -7.55
N GLY A 869 10.57 -39.26 -8.07
CA GLY A 869 11.05 -40.20 -9.10
C GLY A 869 11.01 -39.68 -10.54
N CYS A 870 10.47 -38.47 -10.77
CA CYS A 870 10.27 -37.94 -12.12
C CYS A 870 10.68 -36.47 -12.30
N VAL A 871 11.15 -35.80 -11.25
CA VAL A 871 11.63 -34.41 -11.30
C VAL A 871 13.09 -34.34 -10.84
N SER A 872 13.92 -33.71 -11.66
CA SER A 872 15.28 -33.29 -11.31
C SER A 872 15.33 -31.76 -11.23
N ILE A 873 15.91 -31.20 -10.16
CA ILE A 873 16.10 -29.76 -9.97
C ILE A 873 17.60 -29.47 -9.86
N ARG A 874 18.16 -28.82 -10.88
CA ARG A 874 19.60 -28.58 -11.06
C ARG A 874 19.90 -27.13 -11.46
N GLU A 875 21.04 -26.60 -11.05
CA GLU A 875 21.53 -25.33 -11.59
C GLU A 875 21.93 -25.50 -13.07
N ILE A 876 21.57 -24.53 -13.92
CA ILE A 876 21.83 -24.60 -15.37
C ILE A 876 23.31 -24.78 -15.69
N ASP A 877 24.21 -24.12 -14.97
CA ASP A 877 25.66 -24.19 -15.19
C ASP A 877 26.25 -25.57 -14.87
N SER A 878 25.65 -26.29 -13.92
CA SER A 878 26.04 -27.68 -13.63
C SER A 878 25.69 -28.61 -14.78
N LEU A 879 24.56 -28.40 -15.44
CA LEU A 879 24.18 -29.16 -16.63
C LEU A 879 25.02 -28.75 -17.85
N ALA A 880 25.34 -27.46 -17.98
CA ALA A 880 26.18 -26.94 -19.05
C ALA A 880 27.57 -27.61 -19.03
N THR A 881 28.18 -27.72 -17.84
CA THR A 881 29.48 -28.38 -17.68
C THR A 881 29.43 -29.86 -18.06
N GLU A 882 28.34 -30.56 -17.73
CA GLU A 882 28.15 -31.98 -18.06
C GLU A 882 27.96 -32.21 -19.58
N ARG A 883 27.18 -31.36 -20.25
CA ARG A 883 26.75 -31.61 -21.64
C ARG A 883 27.57 -30.89 -22.71
N LEU A 884 28.02 -29.66 -22.43
CA LEU A 884 28.85 -28.88 -23.35
C LEU A 884 30.34 -29.12 -23.12
N GLY A 885 30.70 -29.70 -21.96
CA GLY A 885 32.07 -29.93 -21.56
C GLY A 885 32.69 -28.74 -20.83
N ARG A 886 33.69 -29.04 -20.03
CA ARG A 886 34.38 -28.05 -19.18
C ARG A 886 35.13 -27.00 -20.00
N GLU A 887 35.65 -27.38 -21.17
CA GLU A 887 36.33 -26.46 -22.09
C GLU A 887 35.43 -25.31 -22.52
N VAL A 888 34.13 -25.58 -22.79
CA VAL A 888 33.17 -24.55 -23.19
C VAL A 888 32.78 -23.66 -22.01
N THR A 889 32.56 -24.24 -20.83
CA THR A 889 32.14 -23.45 -19.66
C THR A 889 33.28 -22.64 -19.05
N ASP A 890 34.53 -23.07 -19.18
CA ASP A 890 35.72 -22.33 -18.72
C ASP A 890 35.99 -21.07 -19.57
N LEU A 891 35.53 -21.01 -20.83
CA LEU A 891 35.61 -19.80 -21.68
C LEU A 891 34.62 -18.69 -21.29
N ARG A 892 33.54 -19.07 -20.59
CA ARG A 892 32.41 -18.18 -20.32
C ARG A 892 32.77 -16.90 -19.55
N PRO A 893 33.59 -16.93 -18.47
CA PRO A 893 33.94 -15.74 -17.72
C PRO A 893 34.62 -14.66 -18.58
N ASP A 894 35.57 -15.05 -19.42
CA ASP A 894 36.32 -14.13 -20.28
C ASP A 894 35.42 -13.52 -21.36
N MET A 895 34.57 -14.33 -21.99
CA MET A 895 33.57 -13.84 -22.95
C MET A 895 32.61 -12.84 -22.31
N TYR A 896 32.11 -13.16 -21.12
CA TYR A 896 31.23 -12.27 -20.35
C TYR A 896 31.89 -10.92 -20.06
N GLU A 897 33.15 -10.90 -19.60
CA GLU A 897 33.85 -9.63 -19.33
C GLU A 897 34.07 -8.80 -20.60
N ARG A 898 34.37 -9.44 -21.74
CA ARG A 898 34.48 -8.76 -23.04
C ARG A 898 33.16 -8.10 -23.46
N PHE A 899 32.05 -8.85 -23.47
CA PHE A 899 30.74 -8.30 -23.86
C PHE A 899 30.23 -7.23 -22.91
N ARG A 900 30.40 -7.45 -21.60
CA ARG A 900 30.09 -6.44 -20.58
C ARG A 900 30.85 -5.14 -20.87
N GLY A 901 32.15 -5.22 -21.13
CA GLY A 901 32.97 -4.06 -21.47
C GLY A 901 32.54 -3.37 -22.78
N SER A 902 32.07 -4.12 -23.78
CA SER A 902 31.52 -3.54 -25.02
C SER A 902 30.20 -2.79 -24.78
N LEU A 903 29.30 -3.33 -23.96
CA LEU A 903 28.06 -2.66 -23.58
C LEU A 903 28.32 -1.41 -22.72
N GLU A 904 29.22 -1.50 -21.74
CA GLU A 904 29.60 -0.36 -20.90
C GLU A 904 30.20 0.79 -21.71
N ARG A 905 31.09 0.48 -22.68
CA ARG A 905 31.62 1.49 -23.62
C ARG A 905 30.52 2.13 -24.47
N ALA A 906 29.58 1.34 -24.98
CA ALA A 906 28.46 1.88 -25.76
C ALA A 906 27.54 2.80 -24.94
N LEU A 907 27.46 2.55 -23.64
CA LEU A 907 26.66 3.31 -22.69
C LEU A 907 27.43 4.45 -22.01
N GLN A 908 28.72 4.64 -22.30
CA GLN A 908 29.57 5.64 -21.66
C GLN A 908 28.99 7.06 -21.82
N GLY A 909 29.05 7.86 -20.75
CA GLY A 909 28.52 9.23 -20.73
C GLY A 909 27.00 9.33 -20.59
N LEU A 910 26.29 8.23 -20.33
CA LEU A 910 24.88 8.24 -19.91
C LEU A 910 24.81 7.95 -18.41
N ASP A 911 24.12 8.80 -17.64
CA ASP A 911 23.75 8.52 -16.26
C ASP A 911 22.22 8.38 -16.15
N ILE A 912 21.78 7.20 -15.68
CA ILE A 912 20.36 6.91 -15.44
C ILE A 912 19.76 7.80 -14.35
N THR A 913 20.57 8.52 -13.58
CA THR A 913 20.14 9.36 -12.45
C THR A 913 19.95 10.83 -12.77
N ASP A 914 20.33 11.27 -13.98
CA ASP A 914 20.10 12.64 -14.43
C ASP A 914 18.63 12.83 -14.84
N GLN A 915 18.20 12.13 -15.90
CA GLN A 915 16.85 12.16 -16.43
C GLN A 915 16.43 10.74 -16.86
N PRO A 916 15.96 9.88 -15.93
CA PRO A 916 15.97 8.44 -16.13
C PRO A 916 15.32 7.96 -17.43
N LEU A 917 14.10 8.44 -17.74
CA LEU A 917 13.38 8.02 -18.95
C LEU A 917 14.03 8.54 -20.24
N ARG A 918 14.48 9.80 -20.26
CA ARG A 918 15.20 10.37 -21.41
C ARG A 918 16.54 9.69 -21.63
N THR A 919 17.26 9.36 -20.56
CA THR A 919 18.49 8.59 -20.65
C THR A 919 18.23 7.23 -21.30
N LEU A 920 17.13 6.55 -20.96
CA LEU A 920 16.75 5.28 -21.59
C LEU A 920 16.37 5.45 -23.07
N ASP A 921 15.73 6.55 -23.45
CA ASP A 921 15.43 6.84 -24.86
C ASP A 921 16.71 7.11 -25.66
N ARG A 922 17.68 7.86 -25.10
CA ARG A 922 19.01 8.09 -25.71
C ARG A 922 19.81 6.81 -25.94
N VAL A 923 19.57 5.75 -25.16
CA VAL A 923 20.19 4.43 -25.41
C VAL A 923 19.74 3.86 -26.75
N ARG A 924 18.49 4.10 -27.15
CA ARG A 924 17.96 3.68 -28.45
C ARG A 924 18.64 4.42 -29.60
N ASP A 925 18.79 5.74 -29.47
CA ASP A 925 19.46 6.55 -30.51
C ASP A 925 20.91 6.09 -30.74
N ARG A 926 21.58 5.63 -29.69
CA ARG A 926 22.92 5.02 -29.80
C ARG A 926 22.94 3.63 -30.44
N ALA A 927 21.86 2.88 -30.34
CA ALA A 927 21.72 1.61 -31.04
C ALA A 927 21.68 1.86 -32.56
N ASP A 928 20.93 2.89 -32.99
CA ASP A 928 20.77 3.24 -34.41
C ASP A 928 22.06 3.81 -35.03
N ALA A 929 22.88 4.52 -34.26
CA ALA A 929 24.14 5.12 -34.73
C ALA A 929 25.36 4.18 -34.72
N ARG A 930 25.20 2.89 -34.37
CA ARG A 930 26.32 1.97 -34.13
C ARG A 930 26.91 1.41 -35.43
N LEU A 931 28.24 1.48 -35.59
CA LEU A 931 29.01 0.88 -36.69
C LEU A 931 30.21 0.07 -36.15
N GLY A 932 30.64 -0.98 -36.85
CA GLY A 932 31.82 -1.80 -36.50
C GLY A 932 31.56 -3.32 -36.38
N PRO A 933 32.60 -4.13 -36.09
CA PRO A 933 32.53 -5.60 -36.11
C PRO A 933 31.61 -6.21 -35.04
N ASP A 934 31.47 -5.58 -33.87
CA ASP A 934 30.54 -6.01 -32.81
C ASP A 934 29.20 -5.23 -32.84
N ALA A 935 28.96 -4.43 -33.89
CA ALA A 935 27.87 -3.46 -33.87
C ALA A 935 26.48 -4.11 -33.80
N GLU A 936 26.28 -5.24 -34.48
CA GLU A 936 24.97 -5.88 -34.56
C GLU A 936 24.53 -6.49 -33.22
N SER A 937 25.39 -7.26 -32.54
CA SER A 937 25.09 -7.91 -31.26
C SER A 937 24.88 -6.89 -30.14
N VAL A 938 25.73 -5.85 -30.12
CA VAL A 938 25.59 -4.74 -29.17
C VAL A 938 24.33 -3.94 -29.45
N ALA A 939 24.03 -3.58 -30.70
CA ALA A 939 22.80 -2.84 -31.05
C ALA A 939 21.55 -3.64 -30.65
N ARG A 940 21.52 -4.95 -30.91
CA ARG A 940 20.42 -5.86 -30.49
C ARG A 940 20.19 -5.80 -28.97
N SER A 941 21.27 -5.82 -28.19
CA SER A 941 21.21 -5.68 -26.73
C SER A 941 20.73 -4.29 -26.29
N LEU A 942 21.17 -3.22 -26.95
CA LEU A 942 20.74 -1.85 -26.65
C LEU A 942 19.24 -1.63 -26.94
N TYR A 943 18.68 -2.25 -27.98
CA TYR A 943 17.24 -2.20 -28.24
C TYR A 943 16.40 -2.83 -27.12
N LEU A 944 16.91 -3.88 -26.47
CA LEU A 944 16.25 -4.53 -25.33
C LEU A 944 16.50 -3.81 -24.00
N PHE A 945 17.46 -2.89 -23.96
CA PHE A 945 18.00 -2.31 -22.73
C PHE A 945 16.94 -1.58 -21.91
N ARG A 946 16.11 -0.73 -22.54
CA ARG A 946 15.02 -0.01 -21.87
C ARG A 946 14.10 -0.99 -21.13
N GLU A 947 13.60 -2.00 -21.83
CA GLU A 947 12.67 -2.99 -21.27
C GLU A 947 13.30 -3.79 -20.14
N MET A 948 14.58 -4.15 -20.28
CA MET A 948 15.32 -4.82 -19.22
C MET A 948 15.44 -3.93 -17.98
N VAL A 949 15.84 -2.66 -18.12
CA VAL A 949 15.92 -1.75 -16.97
C VAL A 949 14.57 -1.63 -16.28
N MET A 950 13.49 -1.36 -17.03
CA MET A 950 12.14 -1.22 -16.46
C MET A 950 11.72 -2.47 -15.67
N SER A 951 11.98 -3.66 -16.21
CA SER A 951 11.69 -4.92 -15.52
C SER A 951 12.56 -5.13 -14.27
N MET A 952 13.82 -4.75 -14.33
CA MET A 952 14.80 -4.99 -13.27
C MET A 952 14.69 -4.04 -12.09
N VAL A 953 14.17 -2.82 -12.30
CA VAL A 953 13.90 -1.86 -11.22
C VAL A 953 13.09 -2.51 -10.10
N TYR A 954 12.06 -3.30 -10.43
CA TYR A 954 11.24 -4.00 -9.44
C TYR A 954 11.84 -5.30 -8.90
N SER A 955 13.10 -5.60 -9.23
CA SER A 955 13.77 -6.84 -8.85
C SER A 955 15.12 -6.59 -8.16
N VAL A 956 15.38 -5.36 -7.71
CA VAL A 956 16.58 -4.98 -6.95
C VAL A 956 16.26 -4.66 -5.48
N PRO A 957 17.23 -4.84 -4.55
CA PRO A 957 17.01 -4.48 -3.16
C PRO A 957 17.00 -2.96 -2.99
N VAL A 958 16.16 -2.49 -2.08
CA VAL A 958 16.08 -1.08 -1.67
C VAL A 958 17.01 -0.86 -0.48
N PRO A 959 17.98 0.08 -0.55
CA PRO A 959 18.71 0.51 0.64
C PRO A 959 17.69 1.05 1.65
N THR A 960 17.57 0.38 2.80
CA THR A 960 16.61 0.76 3.84
C THR A 960 17.36 1.36 5.03
N PRO A 961 17.08 2.61 5.42
CA PRO A 961 17.67 3.20 6.62
C PRO A 961 17.38 2.35 7.86
N THR A 962 18.35 2.27 8.77
CA THR A 962 18.20 1.55 10.04
C THR A 962 16.99 2.07 10.82
N GLY A 963 16.21 1.18 11.43
CA GLY A 963 15.02 1.55 12.19
C GLY A 963 13.81 1.96 11.36
N THR A 964 13.91 2.00 10.03
CA THR A 964 12.73 2.25 9.18
C THR A 964 12.01 0.95 8.80
N ASP A 965 10.70 1.05 8.69
CA ASP A 965 9.90 -0.02 8.13
C ASP A 965 10.27 -0.28 6.66
N ARG A 966 10.79 -1.48 6.37
CA ARG A 966 11.20 -1.90 5.02
C ARG A 966 10.07 -1.87 4.00
N PHE A 967 8.86 -2.28 4.38
CA PHE A 967 7.75 -2.35 3.43
C PHE A 967 7.24 -0.95 3.08
N GLY A 968 6.94 -0.11 4.08
CA GLY A 968 6.54 1.28 3.86
C GLY A 968 7.63 2.10 3.18
N TRP A 969 8.91 1.87 3.49
CA TRP A 969 10.02 2.50 2.78
C TRP A 969 10.09 2.09 1.31
N ALA A 970 10.01 0.79 1.02
CA ALA A 970 9.98 0.31 -0.36
C ALA A 970 8.80 0.89 -1.15
N ARG A 971 7.62 0.99 -0.53
CA ARG A 971 6.43 1.61 -1.12
C ARG A 971 6.70 3.07 -1.52
N ARG A 972 7.31 3.86 -0.64
CA ARG A 972 7.69 5.26 -0.94
C ARG A 972 8.74 5.38 -2.06
N VAL A 973 9.74 4.49 -2.07
CA VAL A 973 10.78 4.49 -3.10
C VAL A 973 10.20 4.15 -4.47
N TYR A 974 9.39 3.09 -4.55
CA TYR A 974 8.79 2.62 -5.80
C TYR A 974 7.51 3.33 -6.22
N ALA A 975 6.94 4.18 -5.36
CA ALA A 975 5.77 5.02 -5.69
C ALA A 975 5.99 5.80 -6.99
N ASP A 976 7.19 6.33 -7.20
CA ASP A 976 7.55 7.10 -8.39
C ASP A 976 9.08 7.02 -8.61
N VAL A 977 9.56 5.82 -8.95
CA VAL A 977 11.00 5.49 -8.91
C VAL A 977 11.84 6.30 -9.90
N TYR A 978 11.24 6.78 -10.99
CA TYR A 978 11.92 7.57 -12.03
C TYR A 978 11.89 9.08 -11.77
N ASN A 979 11.05 9.56 -10.85
CA ASN A 979 11.03 10.97 -10.48
C ASN A 979 12.14 11.29 -9.47
N LEU A 980 13.18 11.97 -9.96
CA LEU A 980 14.30 12.48 -9.17
C LEU A 980 14.33 14.01 -9.09
N GLY A 981 13.42 14.68 -9.81
CA GLY A 981 13.39 16.13 -10.00
C GLY A 981 12.40 16.87 -9.09
N ASP A 982 11.48 16.15 -8.43
CA ASP A 982 10.57 16.76 -7.47
C ASP A 982 11.34 17.39 -6.29
N SER A 983 11.24 18.71 -6.17
CA SER A 983 11.92 19.50 -5.13
C SER A 983 11.44 19.20 -3.72
N ARG A 984 10.31 18.51 -3.56
CA ARG A 984 9.74 18.09 -2.27
C ARG A 984 10.33 16.77 -1.76
N LEU A 985 11.14 16.07 -2.57
CA LEU A 985 11.73 14.80 -2.18
C LEU A 985 12.77 14.99 -1.07
N SER A 986 12.70 14.16 -0.02
CA SER A 986 13.77 14.13 0.97
C SER A 986 15.08 13.59 0.36
N PRO A 987 16.26 14.07 0.81
CA PRO A 987 17.54 13.62 0.29
C PRO A 987 17.72 12.09 0.36
N GLN A 988 17.25 11.46 1.43
CA GLN A 988 17.33 10.01 1.65
C GLN A 988 16.45 9.24 0.65
N LEU A 989 15.25 9.75 0.35
CA LEU A 989 14.35 9.13 -0.63
C LEU A 989 14.94 9.23 -2.04
N ARG A 990 15.46 10.42 -2.41
CA ARG A 990 16.16 10.64 -3.68
C ARG A 990 17.34 9.69 -3.83
N GLN A 991 18.19 9.57 -2.79
CA GLN A 991 19.34 8.65 -2.81
C GLN A 991 18.91 7.18 -2.96
N ALA A 992 17.82 6.77 -2.31
CA ALA A 992 17.30 5.41 -2.47
C ALA A 992 16.79 5.13 -3.88
N ARG A 993 16.07 6.07 -4.51
CA ARG A 993 15.65 5.96 -5.93
C ARG A 993 16.86 5.88 -6.86
N VAL A 994 17.85 6.76 -6.68
CA VAL A 994 19.14 6.73 -7.38
C VAL A 994 19.81 5.36 -7.28
N ALA A 995 19.89 4.81 -6.07
CA ALA A 995 20.52 3.50 -5.84
C ALA A 995 19.76 2.36 -6.54
N VAL A 996 18.42 2.40 -6.55
CA VAL A 996 17.58 1.43 -7.27
C VAL A 996 17.83 1.51 -8.77
N LEU A 997 17.78 2.71 -9.36
CA LEU A 997 18.00 2.93 -10.79
C LEU A 997 19.40 2.50 -11.24
N ARG A 998 20.45 2.89 -10.51
CA ARG A 998 21.82 2.45 -10.78
C ARG A 998 21.94 0.94 -10.70
N ARG A 999 21.37 0.29 -9.68
CA ARG A 999 21.42 -1.18 -9.58
C ARG A 999 20.67 -1.87 -10.72
N ALA A 1000 19.53 -1.32 -11.14
CA ALA A 1000 18.77 -1.86 -12.26
C ALA A 1000 19.55 -1.73 -13.58
N TRP A 1001 20.18 -0.58 -13.82
CA TRP A 1001 21.07 -0.33 -14.95
C TRP A 1001 22.20 -1.36 -15.04
N HIS A 1002 22.99 -1.53 -13.97
CA HIS A 1002 24.09 -2.50 -13.95
C HIS A 1002 23.59 -3.95 -14.11
N ASN A 1003 22.45 -4.28 -13.50
CA ASN A 1003 21.88 -5.62 -13.65
C ASN A 1003 21.37 -5.87 -15.08
N ALA A 1004 20.89 -4.85 -15.79
CA ALA A 1004 20.47 -4.97 -17.18
C ALA A 1004 21.67 -5.26 -18.09
N ILE A 1005 22.78 -4.53 -17.91
CA ILE A 1005 24.05 -4.80 -18.60
C ILE A 1005 24.48 -6.26 -18.37
N ARG A 1006 24.53 -6.70 -17.11
CA ARG A 1006 24.92 -8.07 -16.75
C ARG A 1006 24.02 -9.11 -17.42
N TYR A 1007 22.71 -8.93 -17.34
CA TYR A 1007 21.74 -9.88 -17.89
C TYR A 1007 21.87 -10.01 -19.40
N LEU A 1008 21.96 -8.88 -20.12
CA LEU A 1008 22.13 -8.87 -21.57
C LEU A 1008 23.48 -9.46 -21.99
N SER A 1009 24.55 -9.19 -21.23
CA SER A 1009 25.86 -9.81 -21.46
C SER A 1009 25.80 -11.32 -21.29
N THR A 1010 25.11 -11.80 -20.23
CA THR A 1010 24.89 -13.24 -20.03
C THR A 1010 24.09 -13.84 -21.18
N MET A 1011 22.97 -13.25 -21.59
CA MET A 1011 22.17 -13.75 -22.71
C MET A 1011 22.99 -13.87 -24.00
N GLN A 1012 23.81 -12.86 -24.33
CA GLN A 1012 24.66 -12.88 -25.52
C GLN A 1012 25.69 -14.01 -25.46
N VAL A 1013 26.36 -14.17 -24.32
CA VAL A 1013 27.35 -15.24 -24.13
C VAL A 1013 26.72 -16.62 -24.19
N ASP A 1014 25.54 -16.79 -23.59
CA ASP A 1014 24.82 -18.06 -23.62
C ASP A 1014 24.40 -18.42 -25.05
N GLU A 1015 24.02 -17.43 -25.89
CA GLU A 1015 23.74 -17.60 -27.32
C GLU A 1015 25.00 -18.08 -28.07
N GLU A 1016 26.15 -17.44 -27.85
CA GLU A 1016 27.42 -17.77 -28.52
C GLU A 1016 28.00 -19.13 -28.10
N LEU A 1017 27.90 -19.48 -26.83
CA LEU A 1017 28.35 -20.77 -26.30
C LEU A 1017 27.35 -21.91 -26.61
N GLY A 1018 26.20 -21.59 -27.21
CA GLY A 1018 25.21 -22.58 -27.59
C GLY A 1018 24.51 -23.24 -26.40
N TYR A 1019 24.26 -22.49 -25.32
CA TYR A 1019 23.48 -22.99 -24.17
C TYR A 1019 22.08 -23.47 -24.57
N GLU A 1020 21.52 -22.98 -25.69
CA GLU A 1020 20.27 -23.49 -26.24
C GLU A 1020 20.35 -25.00 -26.58
N LYS A 1021 21.53 -25.53 -26.94
CA LYS A 1021 21.75 -26.98 -27.19
C LYS A 1021 21.51 -27.85 -25.97
N LEU A 1022 21.53 -27.29 -24.76
CA LEU A 1022 21.18 -28.02 -23.53
C LEU A 1022 19.73 -28.54 -23.56
N LEU A 1023 18.90 -27.95 -24.40
CA LEU A 1023 17.46 -28.15 -24.44
C LEU A 1023 17.01 -29.06 -25.60
N ASP A 1024 17.90 -29.47 -26.51
CA ASP A 1024 17.57 -30.25 -27.71
C ASP A 1024 18.11 -31.71 -27.65
N PRO A 1025 17.45 -32.68 -28.33
CA PRO A 1025 16.06 -32.70 -28.79
C PRO A 1025 15.13 -33.23 -27.67
N ARG A 1026 14.31 -32.35 -27.09
CA ARG A 1026 13.47 -32.64 -25.91
C ARG A 1026 12.24 -31.74 -25.88
N VAL A 1027 11.20 -32.14 -25.17
CA VAL A 1027 10.01 -31.30 -24.99
C VAL A 1027 10.38 -30.09 -24.12
N ARG A 1028 10.40 -28.89 -24.70
CA ARG A 1028 10.71 -27.66 -23.97
C ARG A 1028 9.44 -26.97 -23.47
N LEU A 1029 9.26 -26.94 -22.15
CA LEU A 1029 8.27 -26.09 -21.50
C LEU A 1029 8.84 -24.68 -21.32
N THR A 1030 8.11 -23.67 -21.81
CA THR A 1030 8.49 -22.26 -21.62
C THR A 1030 7.42 -21.48 -20.89
N VAL A 1031 7.86 -20.67 -19.92
CA VAL A 1031 6.99 -19.88 -19.03
C VAL A 1031 6.98 -18.39 -19.41
N SER A 1032 7.90 -17.97 -20.27
CA SER A 1032 8.02 -16.64 -20.87
C SER A 1032 8.07 -16.74 -22.41
N ALA A 1033 7.66 -15.67 -23.10
CA ALA A 1033 7.67 -15.48 -24.57
C ALA A 1033 7.59 -16.79 -25.39
N VAL A 1034 6.37 -17.30 -25.62
CA VAL A 1034 6.17 -18.57 -26.33
C VAL A 1034 6.46 -18.39 -27.81
N THR A 1035 7.57 -18.94 -28.28
CA THR A 1035 7.99 -18.96 -29.69
C THR A 1035 7.68 -20.31 -30.35
N LYS A 1036 7.78 -20.38 -31.69
CA LYS A 1036 7.59 -21.63 -32.44
C LYS A 1036 8.60 -22.70 -32.00
N GLY A 1037 8.16 -23.95 -31.98
CA GLY A 1037 8.93 -25.11 -31.51
C GLY A 1037 8.98 -25.26 -29.98
N ARG A 1038 8.34 -24.38 -29.21
CA ARG A 1038 8.35 -24.42 -27.73
C ARG A 1038 6.94 -24.55 -27.17
N CYS A 1039 6.75 -25.45 -26.21
CA CYS A 1039 5.46 -25.66 -25.56
C CYS A 1039 5.27 -24.66 -24.41
N GLY A 1040 4.40 -23.67 -24.60
CA GLY A 1040 4.08 -22.71 -23.54
C GLY A 1040 3.39 -23.37 -22.35
N PHE A 1041 3.83 -23.06 -21.13
CA PHE A 1041 3.33 -23.68 -19.90
C PHE A 1041 2.83 -22.63 -18.89
N THR A 1042 1.70 -22.92 -18.25
CA THR A 1042 1.09 -22.11 -17.20
C THR A 1042 1.07 -22.90 -15.89
N TYR A 1043 1.78 -22.42 -14.85
CA TYR A 1043 1.73 -23.03 -13.52
C TYR A 1043 0.35 -22.88 -12.88
N LEU A 1044 -0.09 -21.62 -12.73
CA LEU A 1044 -1.35 -21.25 -12.10
C LEU A 1044 -2.16 -20.44 -13.12
N GLY A 1045 -3.32 -20.97 -13.53
CA GLY A 1045 -4.18 -20.35 -14.55
C GLY A 1045 -4.65 -18.96 -14.12
N GLY A 1046 -4.88 -18.08 -15.09
CA GLY A 1046 -5.43 -16.73 -14.83
C GLY A 1046 -4.49 -15.75 -14.12
N SER A 1047 -3.31 -16.16 -13.65
CA SER A 1047 -2.25 -15.24 -13.21
C SER A 1047 -1.21 -15.08 -14.32
N GLY A 1048 -0.85 -13.84 -14.67
CA GLY A 1048 0.30 -13.59 -15.55
C GLY A 1048 1.64 -13.63 -14.82
N LEU A 1049 1.63 -13.74 -13.50
CA LEU A 1049 2.82 -13.86 -12.67
C LEU A 1049 3.27 -15.32 -12.54
N LEU A 1050 4.59 -15.51 -12.51
CA LEU A 1050 5.17 -16.80 -12.17
C LEU A 1050 5.19 -16.98 -10.65
N PRO A 1051 5.17 -18.23 -10.14
CA PRO A 1051 5.13 -18.50 -8.69
C PRO A 1051 6.17 -17.72 -7.86
N TRP A 1052 7.38 -17.57 -8.38
CA TRP A 1052 8.48 -16.89 -7.70
C TRP A 1052 8.46 -15.36 -7.83
N GLN A 1053 7.56 -14.80 -8.63
CA GLN A 1053 7.46 -13.36 -8.88
C GLN A 1053 6.48 -12.63 -7.94
N GLY A 1054 5.69 -13.36 -7.16
CA GLY A 1054 4.71 -12.82 -6.23
C GLY A 1054 4.59 -13.63 -4.93
N THR A 1055 3.54 -13.38 -4.17
CA THR A 1055 3.12 -14.15 -2.99
C THR A 1055 1.96 -15.06 -3.35
N GLY A 1056 2.00 -16.32 -2.91
CA GLY A 1056 0.89 -17.26 -3.09
C GLY A 1056 -0.34 -16.89 -2.25
N VAL A 1057 -1.52 -17.13 -2.83
CA VAL A 1057 -2.82 -16.78 -2.23
C VAL A 1057 -3.83 -17.89 -2.49
N LEU A 1058 -4.70 -18.13 -1.51
CA LEU A 1058 -5.92 -18.92 -1.70
C LEU A 1058 -7.09 -17.94 -1.81
N ASP A 1059 -7.61 -17.72 -3.02
CA ASP A 1059 -8.66 -16.71 -3.25
C ASP A 1059 -10.02 -17.11 -2.64
N SER A 1060 -11.01 -16.22 -2.70
CA SER A 1060 -12.33 -16.48 -2.11
C SER A 1060 -13.09 -17.66 -2.73
N ARG A 1061 -12.68 -18.13 -3.91
CA ARG A 1061 -13.25 -19.29 -4.60
C ARG A 1061 -12.52 -20.59 -4.25
N GLY A 1062 -11.45 -20.52 -3.46
CA GLY A 1062 -10.58 -21.65 -3.13
C GLY A 1062 -9.53 -21.93 -4.21
N TYR A 1063 -9.21 -20.98 -5.08
CA TYR A 1063 -8.14 -21.18 -6.06
C TYR A 1063 -6.78 -20.79 -5.50
N VAL A 1064 -5.79 -21.67 -5.69
CA VAL A 1064 -4.38 -21.33 -5.52
C VAL A 1064 -3.96 -20.41 -6.67
N ALA A 1065 -3.53 -19.20 -6.33
CA ALA A 1065 -3.08 -18.19 -7.26
C ALA A 1065 -1.83 -17.46 -6.71
N VAL A 1066 -1.36 -16.45 -7.46
CA VAL A 1066 -0.23 -15.61 -7.09
C VAL A 1066 -0.54 -14.15 -7.45
N ASP A 1067 -0.23 -13.24 -6.54
CA ASP A 1067 -0.34 -11.79 -6.71
C ASP A 1067 0.79 -11.09 -5.94
N PHE A 1068 0.99 -9.78 -6.13
CA PHE A 1068 2.00 -9.03 -5.40
C PHE A 1068 1.62 -8.83 -3.93
N ALA A 1069 2.59 -8.98 -3.03
CA ALA A 1069 2.40 -8.79 -1.59
C ALA A 1069 1.76 -7.42 -1.27
N VAL A 1070 2.18 -6.36 -1.95
CA VAL A 1070 1.63 -5.01 -1.74
C VAL A 1070 0.16 -4.90 -2.11
N SER A 1071 -0.27 -5.55 -3.20
CA SER A 1071 -1.67 -5.62 -3.63
C SER A 1071 -2.51 -6.39 -2.60
N LEU A 1072 -2.04 -7.56 -2.18
CA LEU A 1072 -2.75 -8.41 -1.21
C LEU A 1072 -2.94 -7.71 0.14
N ILE A 1073 -1.91 -7.03 0.63
CA ILE A 1073 -1.96 -6.27 1.89
C ILE A 1073 -2.98 -5.14 1.76
N ASP A 1074 -2.92 -4.37 0.67
CA ASP A 1074 -3.84 -3.27 0.42
C ASP A 1074 -5.30 -3.71 0.30
N GLN A 1075 -5.53 -4.88 -0.30
CA GLN A 1075 -6.83 -5.55 -0.40
C GLN A 1075 -7.32 -6.17 0.92
N GLY A 1076 -6.52 -6.10 1.99
CA GLY A 1076 -6.92 -6.60 3.31
C GLY A 1076 -6.84 -8.11 3.47
N PHE A 1077 -6.13 -8.82 2.58
CA PHE A 1077 -5.81 -10.22 2.80
C PHE A 1077 -4.97 -10.36 4.08
N VAL A 1078 -5.22 -11.44 4.82
CA VAL A 1078 -4.47 -11.77 6.03
C VAL A 1078 -3.48 -12.91 5.77
N PRO A 1079 -2.30 -12.88 6.42
CA PRO A 1079 -1.32 -13.95 6.25
C PRO A 1079 -1.77 -15.24 6.94
N ALA A 1080 -1.61 -16.38 6.27
CA ALA A 1080 -1.78 -17.71 6.83
C ALA A 1080 -0.41 -18.38 6.99
N PHE A 1081 -0.02 -18.61 8.24
CA PHE A 1081 1.24 -19.25 8.58
C PHE A 1081 1.03 -20.74 8.82
N SER A 1082 2.02 -21.53 8.40
CA SER A 1082 2.03 -22.99 8.53
C SER A 1082 3.39 -23.43 9.09
N PRO A 1083 3.43 -24.53 9.87
CA PRO A 1083 4.68 -25.18 10.28
C PRO A 1083 5.63 -25.49 9.12
N LEU A 1084 5.13 -25.59 7.88
CA LEU A 1084 5.99 -25.79 6.70
C LEU A 1084 7.00 -24.67 6.47
N LEU A 1085 6.66 -23.41 6.79
CA LEU A 1085 7.56 -22.25 6.65
C LEU A 1085 7.85 -21.55 7.99
N GLY A 1086 7.17 -21.97 9.07
CA GLY A 1086 7.28 -21.38 10.39
C GLY A 1086 6.56 -20.04 10.51
N SER A 1087 6.93 -19.25 11.53
CA SER A 1087 6.28 -17.98 11.86
C SER A 1087 6.88 -16.76 11.14
N SER A 1088 7.99 -16.94 10.41
CA SER A 1088 8.74 -15.85 9.79
C SER A 1088 8.24 -15.46 8.40
N GLN A 1089 7.56 -16.37 7.71
CA GLN A 1089 7.01 -16.19 6.37
C GLN A 1089 5.66 -16.92 6.29
N PRO A 1090 4.60 -16.27 5.76
CA PRO A 1090 3.34 -16.97 5.53
C PRO A 1090 3.49 -18.02 4.41
N LEU A 1091 2.74 -19.12 4.53
CA LEU A 1091 2.59 -20.09 3.42
C LEU A 1091 1.74 -19.48 2.31
N MET A 1092 0.75 -18.66 2.66
CA MET A 1092 -0.13 -18.00 1.72
C MET A 1092 -0.82 -16.80 2.35
N MET A 1093 -1.45 -15.97 1.53
CA MET A 1093 -2.44 -14.98 1.97
C MET A 1093 -3.85 -15.55 1.79
N VAL A 1094 -4.81 -15.17 2.64
CA VAL A 1094 -6.22 -15.58 2.57
C VAL A 1094 -7.17 -14.40 2.78
N PRO A 1095 -8.38 -14.43 2.19
CA PRO A 1095 -9.37 -13.40 2.44
C PRO A 1095 -9.82 -13.40 3.92
N PRO A 1096 -10.05 -12.22 4.51
CA PRO A 1096 -10.35 -12.07 5.93
C PRO A 1096 -11.71 -12.69 6.32
N GLN A 1097 -12.67 -12.82 5.40
CA GLN A 1097 -13.95 -13.52 5.65
C GLN A 1097 -13.76 -14.99 6.03
N TYR A 1098 -12.65 -15.61 5.64
CA TYR A 1098 -12.33 -16.99 5.98
C TYR A 1098 -11.39 -17.10 7.19
N ALA A 1099 -10.98 -15.97 7.77
CA ALA A 1099 -10.26 -15.94 9.05
C ALA A 1099 -11.28 -15.94 10.19
N ARG A 1100 -11.61 -17.13 10.69
CA ARG A 1100 -12.57 -17.33 11.77
C ARG A 1100 -11.93 -17.03 13.11
N LEU A 1101 -12.71 -16.42 13.98
CA LEU A 1101 -12.32 -16.23 15.37
C LEU A 1101 -12.23 -17.59 16.07
N PRO A 1102 -11.21 -17.79 16.90
CA PRO A 1102 -11.16 -18.97 17.75
C PRO A 1102 -12.32 -18.93 18.76
N SER A 1103 -12.86 -20.10 19.12
CA SER A 1103 -13.86 -20.21 20.19
C SER A 1103 -13.32 -19.57 21.47
N ARG A 1104 -14.19 -18.88 22.23
CA ARG A 1104 -13.80 -18.22 23.48
C ARG A 1104 -13.10 -19.22 24.42
N GLY A 1105 -11.87 -18.90 24.85
CA GLY A 1105 -11.06 -19.78 25.70
C GLY A 1105 -10.21 -20.83 24.95
N SER A 1106 -10.23 -20.82 23.62
CA SER A 1106 -9.32 -21.62 22.80
C SER A 1106 -7.86 -21.25 23.07
N ARG A 1107 -6.99 -22.28 23.03
CA ARG A 1107 -5.53 -22.14 23.14
C ARG A 1107 -4.87 -21.80 21.80
N ALA A 1108 -5.62 -21.71 20.72
CA ALA A 1108 -5.05 -21.43 19.40
C ALA A 1108 -4.55 -19.98 19.33
N PRO A 1109 -3.24 -19.75 19.05
CA PRO A 1109 -2.76 -18.41 18.81
C PRO A 1109 -3.25 -17.93 17.44
N GLY A 1110 -3.94 -16.78 17.36
CA GLY A 1110 -4.39 -16.19 16.09
C GLY A 1110 -5.73 -16.74 15.57
N ALA A 1111 -6.06 -16.39 14.33
CA ALA A 1111 -7.31 -16.81 13.68
C ALA A 1111 -7.18 -18.24 13.12
N LEU A 1112 -8.33 -18.90 12.95
CA LEU A 1112 -8.43 -20.20 12.28
C LEU A 1112 -8.85 -20.01 10.83
N LEU A 1113 -8.39 -20.90 9.94
CA LEU A 1113 -8.89 -20.92 8.57
C LEU A 1113 -10.22 -21.67 8.52
N ASP A 1114 -11.20 -21.08 7.86
CA ASP A 1114 -12.47 -21.73 7.55
C ASP A 1114 -12.26 -23.07 6.82
N GLY A 1115 -12.80 -24.15 7.38
CA GLY A 1115 -12.74 -25.49 6.79
C GLY A 1115 -13.32 -25.54 5.37
N SER A 1116 -14.43 -24.86 5.12
CA SER A 1116 -15.07 -24.84 3.80
C SER A 1116 -14.21 -24.21 2.70
N LEU A 1117 -13.29 -23.30 3.05
CA LEU A 1117 -12.34 -22.77 2.08
C LEU A 1117 -11.23 -23.78 1.80
N ARG A 1118 -10.70 -24.43 2.86
CA ARG A 1118 -9.67 -25.47 2.73
C ARG A 1118 -10.15 -26.65 1.91
N ASP A 1119 -11.36 -27.13 2.16
CA ASP A 1119 -11.93 -28.30 1.50
C ASP A 1119 -12.19 -28.04 0.00
N ARG A 1120 -12.34 -26.77 -0.39
CA ARG A 1120 -12.51 -26.35 -1.79
C ARG A 1120 -11.20 -25.93 -2.46
N ALA A 1121 -10.05 -26.05 -1.77
CA ALA A 1121 -8.76 -25.63 -2.29
C ALA A 1121 -8.41 -26.41 -3.56
N ARG A 1122 -8.09 -25.69 -4.65
CA ARG A 1122 -7.79 -26.30 -5.95
C ARG A 1122 -6.93 -25.42 -6.82
N LEU A 1123 -6.32 -25.98 -7.86
CA LEU A 1123 -5.52 -25.20 -8.82
C LEU A 1123 -6.42 -24.29 -9.67
N ARG A 1124 -6.02 -23.02 -9.82
CA ARG A 1124 -6.67 -22.11 -10.78
C ARG A 1124 -6.43 -22.60 -12.20
N ARG A 1125 -7.49 -22.77 -13.01
CA ARG A 1125 -7.43 -23.13 -14.44
C ARG A 1125 -7.89 -21.92 -15.28
N LYS A 1126 -7.45 -21.86 -16.55
CA LYS A 1126 -7.78 -20.76 -17.48
C LYS A 1126 -9.22 -20.81 -17.95
#